data_AF-A0A5E4I484-F1
#
_entry.id   AF-A0A5E4I484-F1
#
_cell.length_a   1.000
_cell.length_b   1.000
_cell.length_c   1.000
_cell.angle_alpha   90.00
_cell.angle_beta   90.00
_cell.angle_gamma   90.00
#
_symmetry.space_group_name_H-M   'P 1'
#
loop_
_entity.id
_entity.type
_entity.pdbx_description
1 polymer ?
#
loop_
_entity_poly.entity_id
_entity_poly.type
_entity_poly.pdbx_seq_one_letter_code
_entity_poly.pdbx_strand_id
1 'polypeptide(L)'
;MVEGQIAIEEYRTGITKHHWDLKKIQSAHKVLASYLYKKGEVNRGYANRTLYVNLSTGIIQEKPVTDDMKKKFTGGRGFGLKLLWDSIKPTTRWNSEENELLITTGPLCGTTQYAGSGKSLCLSISPSTNIICDCNVGGFFGPYLKFAGFDALELQGKAREDVVVVIDGEKGIVSIEAAPLEEINTHLLSEQLTQMYATENTDKSRQKVSIVSSGLAAQHSYWGCLNFSFYDIRRKVPRIKQAGRGGLGTVLRDKKIKALVVKVGRFDGVSNHPADPITLAKVGIKLHREIRNLDRYQCNMRAVGTGHLVEIMDAYDLLPTENYRFGSFPKASKIYSPKFYELFTKIIPDGCWHGCTMACAKTVDGYTVMTGPYKGEKVTVDGPEYETIGACSNMSIWDPLWILEFNFYCDTYGIDTISAGTAIAFYMEMYEYGILNKERCSGLELCFGNADAALELLHRIAQGDTSEFIQVAARGARRVKDWIIQKNWGEKQLVEDTGMESKGLEFSEYVTKESLAMQGGYGLTLKGPQHDEAWLIFMDMVNNAIPTFQMKAEALHYYPMWRTWFGLNGLCKLPWNDIEPANNAETAEPSKVPEHVQNYVEYQNAMTGWNVTKEDLILQSERCYNWQRAMNVWMGRGQRKDDWIPFRAMGPVTEMEYLSRKERYDTQLLEKLRKSPKDVEKMTVREKLTILYEFRRGQYNKLADAVYYRRGWTPNGIPTPQKMRQLGFTDKKMLKMLQDKIDADEKNGLNLWGGTYAKEEQPPSNQKRYWETWK
;
A
#
# COMPACT_ATOMS: atom_id res chain seq x y z
N MET A 1 49.36 -21.23 13.75
CA MET A 1 47.96 -20.92 13.44
C MET A 1 47.23 -20.80 14.76
N VAL A 2 46.67 -19.64 15.09
CA VAL A 2 45.94 -19.44 16.34
C VAL A 2 44.61 -20.18 16.19
N GLU A 3 44.39 -21.23 16.99
CA GLU A 3 43.08 -21.87 17.13
C GLU A 3 42.07 -20.84 17.63
N GLY A 4 40.98 -20.61 16.87
CA GLY A 4 39.81 -19.88 17.35
C GLY A 4 39.30 -18.73 16.50
N GLN A 5 39.94 -18.35 15.39
CA GLN A 5 39.35 -17.38 14.46
C GLN A 5 38.80 -18.10 13.21
N ILE A 6 37.47 -18.17 13.12
CA ILE A 6 36.78 -18.56 11.88
C ILE A 6 37.14 -17.50 10.82
N ALA A 7 37.51 -17.94 9.62
CA ALA A 7 37.92 -17.04 8.55
C ALA A 7 36.72 -16.25 8.00
N ILE A 8 36.84 -14.93 7.91
CA ILE A 8 35.91 -14.08 7.16
C ILE A 8 36.04 -14.44 5.67
N GLU A 9 34.93 -14.80 5.03
CA GLU A 9 34.89 -15.17 3.62
C GLU A 9 34.45 -13.96 2.76
N GLU A 10 35.02 -13.82 1.55
CA GLU A 10 34.54 -12.85 0.57
C GLU A 10 33.31 -13.42 -0.14
N TYR A 11 32.16 -12.77 0.04
CA TYR A 11 30.93 -13.08 -0.68
C TYR A 11 30.67 -12.05 -1.76
N ARG A 12 30.14 -12.52 -2.89
CA ARG A 12 29.70 -11.64 -3.97
C ARG A 12 28.24 -11.87 -4.29
N THR A 13 27.45 -10.83 -4.11
CA THR A 13 26.01 -10.77 -4.39
C THR A 13 25.82 -9.74 -5.50
N GLY A 14 25.57 -10.25 -6.70
CA GLY A 14 25.67 -9.49 -7.94
C GLY A 14 27.01 -8.77 -8.09
N ILE A 15 26.98 -7.46 -7.91
CA ILE A 15 28.13 -6.58 -8.10
C ILE A 15 28.78 -6.15 -6.79
N THR A 16 28.14 -6.40 -5.65
CA THR A 16 28.60 -5.99 -4.33
C THR A 16 29.51 -7.06 -3.75
N LYS A 17 30.55 -6.63 -3.04
CA LYS A 17 31.47 -7.51 -2.31
C LYS A 17 31.25 -7.32 -0.82
N HIS A 18 31.09 -8.43 -0.11
CA HIS A 18 30.89 -8.45 1.33
C HIS A 18 31.94 -9.30 2.01
N HIS A 19 32.30 -8.89 3.24
CA HIS A 19 33.19 -9.64 4.11
C HIS A 19 32.39 -10.08 5.33
N TRP A 20 31.86 -11.30 5.28
CA TRP A 20 31.02 -11.86 6.34
C TRP A 20 31.60 -13.17 6.86
N ASP A 21 31.27 -13.48 8.12
CA ASP A 21 31.47 -14.80 8.70
C ASP A 21 30.11 -15.46 8.89
N LEU A 22 29.52 -15.95 7.78
CA LEU A 22 28.18 -16.55 7.80
C LEU A 22 28.12 -17.82 8.65
N LYS A 23 29.25 -18.54 8.80
CA LYS A 23 29.33 -19.72 9.67
C LYS A 23 29.21 -19.33 11.13
N LYS A 24 29.92 -18.27 11.56
CA LYS A 24 29.78 -17.73 12.91
C LYS A 24 28.36 -17.22 13.16
N ILE A 25 27.80 -16.45 12.22
CA ILE A 25 26.42 -15.96 12.29
C ILE A 25 25.44 -17.13 12.46
N GLN A 26 25.50 -18.13 11.58
CA GLN A 26 24.65 -19.32 11.65
C GLN A 26 24.86 -20.13 12.94
N SER A 27 26.10 -20.27 13.42
CA SER A 27 26.39 -21.01 14.67
C SER A 27 25.89 -20.29 15.93
N ALA A 28 25.67 -18.98 15.86
CA ALA A 28 25.11 -18.19 16.95
C ALA A 28 23.58 -18.30 17.03
N HIS A 29 22.93 -18.83 16.00
CA HIS A 29 21.50 -19.12 16.06
C HIS A 29 21.20 -20.21 17.11
N LYS A 30 20.11 -20.01 17.85
CA LYS A 30 19.57 -21.01 18.76
C LYS A 30 18.10 -21.23 18.47
N VAL A 31 17.71 -22.48 18.19
CA VAL A 31 16.31 -22.85 18.05
C VAL A 31 15.62 -22.71 19.42
N LEU A 32 14.65 -21.80 19.50
CA LEU A 32 13.87 -21.50 20.69
C LEU A 32 12.59 -22.34 20.75
N ALA A 33 12.00 -22.59 19.57
CA ALA A 33 10.86 -23.47 19.40
C ALA A 33 10.89 -24.09 18.00
N SER A 34 10.34 -25.29 17.86
CA SER A 34 10.22 -25.98 16.58
C SER A 34 8.95 -26.79 16.51
N TYR A 35 8.39 -26.91 15.32
CA TYR A 35 7.21 -27.71 15.04
C TYR A 35 7.41 -28.48 13.74
N LEU A 36 7.35 -29.80 13.84
CA LEU A 36 7.37 -30.71 12.70
C LEU A 36 5.93 -30.86 12.20
N TYR A 37 5.73 -30.63 10.91
CA TYR A 37 4.42 -30.75 10.27
C TYR A 37 4.48 -31.65 9.04
N LYS A 38 3.41 -32.41 8.82
CA LYS A 38 3.22 -33.09 7.55
C LYS A 38 2.75 -32.07 6.53
N LYS A 39 3.56 -31.82 5.51
CA LYS A 39 3.19 -30.93 4.40
C LYS A 39 1.90 -31.41 3.73
N GLY A 40 0.96 -30.50 3.60
CA GLY A 40 -0.32 -30.72 2.91
C GLY A 40 -0.18 -30.35 1.44
N GLU A 41 -0.99 -30.96 0.60
CA GLU A 41 -1.06 -30.58 -0.82
C GLU A 41 -1.95 -29.35 -0.98
N VAL A 42 -1.52 -28.44 -1.87
CA VAL A 42 -2.40 -27.37 -2.36
C VAL A 42 -3.44 -28.03 -3.26
N ASN A 43 -4.71 -27.72 -3.11
CA ASN A 43 -5.77 -28.23 -3.98
C ASN A 43 -6.64 -27.07 -4.43
N ARG A 44 -6.79 -26.92 -5.76
CA ARG A 44 -7.62 -25.86 -6.36
C ARG A 44 -7.26 -24.46 -5.83
N GLY A 45 -5.96 -24.22 -5.65
CA GLY A 45 -5.41 -22.97 -5.16
C GLY A 45 -5.31 -22.81 -3.63
N TYR A 46 -5.80 -23.76 -2.82
CA TYR A 46 -5.77 -23.67 -1.34
C TYR A 46 -4.93 -24.76 -0.69
N ALA A 47 -4.08 -24.38 0.26
CA ALA A 47 -3.39 -25.30 1.16
C ALA A 47 -4.26 -25.78 2.35
N ASN A 48 -5.39 -25.10 2.58
CA ASN A 48 -6.40 -25.36 3.61
C ASN A 48 -5.92 -25.22 5.06
N ARG A 49 -4.80 -24.53 5.27
CA ARG A 49 -4.13 -24.42 6.58
C ARG A 49 -3.60 -23.03 6.81
N THR A 50 -3.67 -22.60 8.06
CA THR A 50 -3.05 -21.39 8.57
C THR A 50 -1.97 -21.78 9.57
N LEU A 51 -0.77 -21.24 9.42
CA LEU A 51 0.32 -21.39 10.37
C LEU A 51 0.20 -20.31 11.44
N TYR A 52 0.07 -20.71 12.70
CA TYR A 52 0.05 -19.80 13.84
C TYR A 52 1.34 -19.93 14.63
N VAL A 53 1.99 -18.79 14.89
CA VAL A 53 3.22 -18.68 15.67
C VAL A 53 3.02 -17.61 16.75
N ASN A 54 3.17 -18.01 18.01
CA ASN A 54 3.17 -17.10 19.14
C ASN A 54 4.59 -16.95 19.69
N LEU A 55 5.14 -15.74 19.56
CA LEU A 55 6.52 -15.43 19.94
C LEU A 55 6.71 -15.32 21.46
N SER A 56 5.65 -14.97 22.21
CA SER A 56 5.72 -14.86 23.67
C SER A 56 5.77 -16.24 24.33
N THR A 57 5.04 -17.21 23.78
CA THR A 57 4.91 -18.56 24.35
C THR A 57 5.74 -19.63 23.64
N GLY A 58 6.23 -19.35 22.43
CA GLY A 58 6.91 -20.32 21.57
C GLY A 58 5.96 -21.35 20.93
N ILE A 59 4.64 -21.18 21.06
CA ILE A 59 3.66 -22.09 20.46
C ILE A 59 3.67 -21.92 18.94
N ILE A 60 3.83 -23.02 18.23
CA ILE A 60 3.66 -23.12 16.78
C ILE A 60 2.64 -24.21 16.51
N GLN A 61 1.57 -23.89 15.79
CA GLN A 61 0.50 -24.83 15.49
C GLN A 61 -0.23 -24.46 14.20
N GLU A 62 -1.16 -25.31 13.80
CA GLU A 62 -1.93 -25.15 12.57
C GLU A 62 -3.39 -24.92 12.89
N LYS A 63 -4.03 -24.03 12.14
CA LYS A 63 -5.48 -23.84 12.16
C LYS A 63 -6.07 -24.21 10.80
N PRO A 64 -7.28 -24.80 10.76
CA PRO A 64 -7.92 -25.13 9.49
C PRO A 64 -8.42 -23.87 8.77
N VAL A 65 -8.25 -23.82 7.45
CA VAL A 65 -9.01 -22.92 6.58
C VAL A 65 -10.31 -23.63 6.19
N THR A 66 -11.41 -23.23 6.81
CA THR A 66 -12.72 -23.86 6.62
C THR A 66 -13.40 -23.42 5.33
N ASP A 67 -14.38 -24.19 4.86
CA ASP A 67 -15.16 -23.81 3.68
C ASP A 67 -16.01 -22.55 3.91
N ASP A 68 -16.47 -22.30 5.14
CA ASP A 68 -17.13 -21.04 5.50
C ASP A 68 -16.18 -19.84 5.33
N MET A 69 -14.92 -20.00 5.74
CA MET A 69 -13.89 -18.99 5.57
C MET A 69 -13.63 -18.72 4.08
N LYS A 70 -13.48 -19.76 3.24
CA LYS A 70 -13.36 -19.60 1.79
C LYS A 70 -14.58 -18.91 1.17
N LYS A 71 -15.80 -19.32 1.55
CA LYS A 71 -17.03 -18.78 0.97
C LYS A 71 -17.27 -17.31 1.31
N LYS A 72 -16.97 -16.90 2.55
CA LYS A 72 -17.22 -15.53 3.03
C LYS A 72 -16.06 -14.57 2.77
N PHE A 73 -14.82 -15.07 2.80
CA PHE A 73 -13.62 -14.24 2.77
C PHE A 73 -12.71 -14.51 1.57
N THR A 74 -12.98 -15.53 0.76
CA THR A 74 -12.21 -15.95 -0.43
C THR A 74 -10.77 -16.35 -0.10
N GLY A 75 -9.91 -15.41 0.28
CA GLY A 75 -8.48 -15.59 0.51
C GLY A 75 -7.82 -14.25 0.83
N GLY A 76 -6.49 -14.21 0.84
CA GLY A 76 -5.71 -12.97 0.92
C GLY A 76 -6.20 -12.02 2.02
N ARG A 77 -6.52 -10.76 1.64
CA ARG A 77 -7.03 -9.74 2.58
C ARG A 77 -8.20 -10.25 3.43
N GLY A 78 -9.13 -11.01 2.84
CA GLY A 78 -10.29 -11.53 3.56
C GLY A 78 -9.91 -12.51 4.67
N PHE A 79 -8.95 -13.41 4.41
CA PHE A 79 -8.45 -14.32 5.45
C PHE A 79 -7.80 -13.54 6.59
N GLY A 80 -6.99 -12.53 6.28
CA GLY A 80 -6.39 -11.70 7.32
C GLY A 80 -7.44 -10.96 8.15
N LEU A 81 -8.51 -10.46 7.55
CA LEU A 81 -9.60 -9.80 8.27
C LEU A 81 -10.34 -10.75 9.21
N LYS A 82 -10.57 -12.00 8.79
CA LYS A 82 -11.19 -13.01 9.65
C LYS A 82 -10.30 -13.36 10.84
N LEU A 83 -9.00 -13.56 10.60
CA LEU A 83 -8.04 -13.93 11.64
C LEU A 83 -7.87 -12.78 12.66
N LEU A 84 -7.73 -11.52 12.19
CA LEU A 84 -7.73 -10.35 13.08
C LEU A 84 -9.00 -10.24 13.92
N TRP A 85 -10.18 -10.49 13.34
CA TRP A 85 -11.44 -10.43 14.09
C TRP A 85 -11.48 -11.41 15.27
N ASP A 86 -10.85 -12.58 15.10
CA ASP A 86 -10.80 -13.62 16.12
C ASP A 86 -9.80 -13.29 17.23
N SER A 87 -8.74 -12.53 16.94
CA SER A 87 -7.65 -12.25 17.87
C SER A 87 -7.78 -10.93 18.63
N ILE A 88 -8.26 -9.86 17.98
CA ILE A 88 -8.22 -8.51 18.55
C ILE A 88 -9.46 -8.17 19.40
N LYS A 89 -9.38 -7.07 20.14
CA LYS A 89 -10.46 -6.41 20.91
C LYS A 89 -10.52 -4.93 20.51
N PRO A 90 -11.58 -4.17 20.87
CA PRO A 90 -11.65 -2.72 20.59
C PRO A 90 -10.49 -1.91 21.17
N THR A 91 -9.93 -2.40 22.26
CA THR A 91 -8.83 -1.79 23.00
C THR A 91 -7.46 -2.21 22.49
N THR A 92 -7.38 -3.20 21.60
CA THR A 92 -6.10 -3.63 21.01
C THR A 92 -5.49 -2.47 20.22
N ARG A 93 -4.18 -2.31 20.34
CA ARG A 93 -3.38 -1.29 19.65
C ARG A 93 -2.29 -1.98 18.84
N TRP A 94 -1.64 -1.22 17.96
CA TRP A 94 -0.62 -1.74 17.05
C TRP A 94 0.53 -2.49 17.76
N ASN A 95 0.88 -2.07 18.99
CA ASN A 95 1.96 -2.65 19.80
C ASN A 95 1.46 -3.59 20.92
N SER A 96 0.17 -3.92 20.97
CA SER A 96 -0.36 -4.90 21.92
C SER A 96 0.16 -6.30 21.57
N GLU A 97 0.38 -7.16 22.56
CA GLU A 97 0.86 -8.52 22.31
C GLU A 97 -0.12 -9.34 21.48
N GLU A 98 -1.43 -9.15 21.69
CA GLU A 98 -2.48 -9.85 20.96
C GLU A 98 -2.71 -9.32 19.53
N ASN A 99 -2.17 -8.15 19.17
CA ASN A 99 -2.21 -7.67 17.79
C ASN A 99 -1.37 -8.60 16.92
N GLU A 100 -1.93 -9.05 15.80
CA GLU A 100 -1.26 -9.98 14.90
C GLU A 100 -0.64 -9.24 13.72
N LEU A 101 0.52 -9.74 13.27
CA LEU A 101 1.01 -9.47 11.93
C LEU A 101 0.71 -10.69 11.06
N LEU A 102 -0.05 -10.47 9.99
CA LEU A 102 -0.54 -11.53 9.12
C LEU A 102 0.09 -11.43 7.75
N ILE A 103 0.47 -12.57 7.17
CA ILE A 103 0.80 -12.68 5.74
C ILE A 103 -0.09 -13.75 5.15
N THR A 104 -0.83 -13.39 4.11
CA THR A 104 -1.89 -14.23 3.53
C THR A 104 -1.74 -14.33 2.02
N THR A 105 -2.22 -15.44 1.48
CA THR A 105 -2.26 -15.70 0.04
C THR A 105 -3.71 -15.89 -0.41
N GLY A 106 -4.00 -15.57 -1.66
CA GLY A 106 -5.30 -15.88 -2.28
C GLY A 106 -5.23 -17.12 -3.15
N PRO A 107 -6.38 -17.70 -3.56
CA PRO A 107 -6.43 -18.94 -4.36
C PRO A 107 -5.61 -18.88 -5.65
N LEU A 108 -5.49 -17.71 -6.27
CA LEU A 108 -4.80 -17.54 -7.56
C LEU A 108 -3.29 -17.24 -7.40
N CYS A 109 -2.83 -17.03 -6.16
CA CYS A 109 -1.42 -16.81 -5.83
C CYS A 109 -0.56 -18.02 -6.21
N GLY A 110 0.63 -17.77 -6.76
CA GLY A 110 1.62 -18.78 -7.14
C GLY A 110 1.42 -19.38 -8.54
N THR A 111 0.37 -19.00 -9.27
CA THR A 111 0.19 -19.44 -10.67
C THR A 111 1.30 -18.89 -11.56
N THR A 112 1.82 -19.70 -12.48
CA THR A 112 2.89 -19.29 -13.39
C THR A 112 2.39 -19.00 -14.81
N GLN A 113 1.17 -19.42 -15.16
CA GLN A 113 0.57 -19.29 -16.49
C GLN A 113 -0.10 -17.93 -16.73
N TYR A 114 -0.32 -17.14 -15.68
CA TYR A 114 -1.06 -15.88 -15.75
C TYR A 114 -0.25 -14.75 -15.12
N ALA A 115 -0.14 -13.61 -15.81
CA ALA A 115 0.66 -12.48 -15.35
C ALA A 115 0.13 -11.89 -14.03
N GLY A 116 1.03 -11.51 -13.12
CA GLY A 116 0.65 -10.84 -11.88
C GLY A 116 0.19 -11.75 -10.73
N SER A 117 0.41 -13.06 -10.80
CA SER A 117 -0.09 -14.03 -9.80
C SER A 117 0.83 -14.26 -8.59
N GLY A 118 1.78 -13.37 -8.32
CA GLY A 118 2.75 -13.52 -7.21
C GLY A 118 2.49 -12.60 -6.02
N LYS A 119 1.24 -12.21 -5.76
CA LYS A 119 0.94 -11.24 -4.70
C LYS A 119 0.55 -11.89 -3.38
N SER A 120 0.99 -11.27 -2.29
CA SER A 120 0.67 -11.59 -0.90
C SER A 120 0.02 -10.38 -0.23
N LEU A 121 -0.80 -10.61 0.78
CA LEU A 121 -1.46 -9.56 1.54
C LEU A 121 -0.98 -9.59 2.99
N CYS A 122 -0.52 -8.44 3.47
CA CYS A 122 -0.06 -8.24 4.84
C CYS A 122 -1.08 -7.42 5.62
N LEU A 123 -1.45 -7.84 6.84
CA LEU A 123 -2.46 -7.16 7.64
C LEU A 123 -2.05 -7.03 9.10
N SER A 124 -2.37 -5.89 9.72
CA SER A 124 -2.25 -5.65 11.16
C SER A 124 -3.02 -4.38 11.55
N ILE A 125 -3.11 -4.07 12.85
CA ILE A 125 -3.44 -2.72 13.31
C ILE A 125 -2.22 -1.82 13.08
N SER A 126 -2.41 -0.74 12.31
CA SER A 126 -1.35 0.18 11.92
C SER A 126 -0.93 1.13 13.04
N PRO A 127 0.37 1.37 13.27
CA PRO A 127 0.84 2.44 14.15
C PRO A 127 0.53 3.85 13.62
N SER A 128 0.51 4.04 12.30
CA SER A 128 0.24 5.34 11.67
C SER A 128 -1.22 5.73 11.92
N THR A 129 -2.17 4.79 11.71
CA THR A 129 -3.60 5.10 11.68
C THR A 129 -4.41 4.61 12.89
N ASN A 130 -3.88 3.68 13.68
CA ASN A 130 -4.59 2.96 14.75
C ASN A 130 -5.85 2.22 14.29
N ILE A 131 -5.93 1.86 13.01
CA ILE A 131 -6.98 1.00 12.43
C ILE A 131 -6.32 -0.13 11.64
N ILE A 132 -7.14 -1.05 11.14
CA ILE A 132 -6.65 -2.16 10.33
C ILE A 132 -6.14 -1.63 9.00
N CYS A 133 -4.88 -1.93 8.70
CA CYS A 133 -4.25 -1.65 7.43
C CYS A 133 -3.92 -2.96 6.72
N ASP A 134 -4.06 -2.96 5.40
CA ASP A 134 -3.66 -4.04 4.52
C ASP A 134 -2.69 -3.52 3.45
N CYS A 135 -1.67 -4.32 3.15
CA CYS A 135 -0.70 -4.05 2.10
C CYS A 135 -0.62 -5.21 1.12
N ASN A 136 -0.52 -4.89 -0.18
CA ASN A 136 -0.28 -5.86 -1.24
C ASN A 136 1.19 -5.79 -1.67
N VAL A 137 1.85 -6.94 -1.78
CA VAL A 137 3.28 -7.02 -2.15
C VAL A 137 3.52 -8.19 -3.09
N GLY A 138 4.43 -8.00 -4.05
CA GLY A 138 4.88 -9.07 -4.95
C GLY A 138 6.02 -9.88 -4.37
N GLY A 139 6.73 -10.61 -5.23
CA GLY A 139 7.86 -11.43 -4.81
C GLY A 139 7.44 -12.86 -4.49
N PHE A 140 8.35 -13.60 -3.86
CA PHE A 140 8.27 -15.06 -3.81
C PHE A 140 7.69 -15.58 -2.50
N PHE A 141 7.68 -14.78 -1.43
CA PHE A 141 7.32 -15.23 -0.08
C PHE A 141 5.92 -15.84 0.00
N GLY A 142 4.88 -15.15 -0.47
CA GLY A 142 3.51 -15.67 -0.44
C GLY A 142 3.34 -16.97 -1.22
N PRO A 143 3.72 -17.02 -2.52
CA PRO A 143 3.73 -18.28 -3.26
C PRO A 143 4.47 -19.41 -2.55
N TYR A 144 5.63 -19.11 -1.95
CA TYR A 144 6.43 -20.12 -1.25
C TYR A 144 5.79 -20.57 0.07
N LEU A 145 5.12 -19.67 0.79
CA LEU A 145 4.32 -19.99 1.96
C LEU A 145 3.18 -20.96 1.58
N LYS A 146 2.48 -20.67 0.48
CA LYS A 146 1.44 -21.57 -0.06
C LYS A 146 2.01 -22.94 -0.41
N PHE A 147 3.10 -22.97 -1.17
CA PHE A 147 3.73 -24.23 -1.56
C PHE A 147 4.49 -24.92 -0.43
N ALA A 148 4.73 -24.26 0.71
CA ALA A 148 5.15 -24.89 1.95
C ALA A 148 3.97 -25.54 2.71
N GLY A 149 2.72 -25.24 2.31
CA GLY A 149 1.51 -25.88 2.81
C GLY A 149 0.59 -24.98 3.63
N PHE A 150 0.71 -23.65 3.52
CA PHE A 150 -0.10 -22.69 4.30
C PHE A 150 -0.69 -21.56 3.45
N ASP A 151 -1.98 -21.29 3.60
CA ASP A 151 -2.63 -20.15 2.93
C ASP A 151 -2.38 -18.83 3.67
N ALA A 152 -2.06 -18.90 4.97
CA ALA A 152 -1.83 -17.76 5.84
C ALA A 152 -0.81 -18.08 6.95
N LEU A 153 -0.11 -17.05 7.39
CA LEU A 153 0.79 -17.01 8.54
C LEU A 153 0.28 -15.96 9.54
N GLU A 154 0.06 -16.38 10.78
CA GLU A 154 -0.34 -15.54 11.93
C GLU A 154 0.83 -15.41 12.91
N LEU A 155 1.28 -14.18 13.16
CA LEU A 155 2.35 -13.87 14.11
C LEU A 155 1.78 -13.07 15.28
N GLN A 156 1.72 -13.70 16.46
CA GLN A 156 1.23 -13.09 17.69
C GLN A 156 2.32 -13.05 18.77
N GLY A 157 2.12 -12.23 19.82
CA GLY A 157 3.07 -12.08 20.91
C GLY A 157 4.29 -11.24 20.52
N LYS A 158 5.30 -11.23 21.38
CA LYS A 158 6.58 -10.57 21.17
C LYS A 158 7.72 -11.46 21.64
N ALA A 159 8.78 -11.58 20.85
CA ALA A 159 9.96 -12.32 21.28
C ALA A 159 10.75 -11.52 22.34
N ARG A 160 11.53 -12.23 23.16
CA ARG A 160 12.38 -11.61 24.20
C ARG A 160 13.66 -11.00 23.61
N GLU A 161 14.17 -11.62 22.56
CA GLU A 161 15.34 -11.25 21.77
C GLU A 161 14.98 -11.16 20.28
N ASP A 162 15.91 -10.69 19.45
CA ASP A 162 15.69 -10.69 18.00
C ASP A 162 15.66 -12.14 17.47
N VAL A 163 14.62 -12.45 16.70
CA VAL A 163 14.40 -13.79 16.16
C VAL A 163 14.20 -13.81 14.65
N VAL A 164 14.53 -14.93 14.04
CA VAL A 164 14.08 -15.31 12.70
C VAL A 164 13.06 -16.44 12.83
N VAL A 165 11.94 -16.31 12.13
CA VAL A 165 10.97 -17.42 11.98
C VAL A 165 11.22 -18.11 10.65
N VAL A 166 11.56 -19.40 10.68
CA VAL A 166 11.91 -20.18 9.48
C VAL A 166 10.81 -21.18 9.17
N ILE A 167 10.34 -21.17 7.94
CA ILE A 167 9.39 -22.15 7.39
C ILE A 167 10.15 -22.97 6.34
N ASP A 168 10.70 -24.11 6.77
CA ASP A 168 11.36 -25.07 5.89
C ASP A 168 10.32 -26.04 5.31
N GLY A 169 9.74 -25.64 4.18
CA GLY A 169 8.79 -26.44 3.42
C GLY A 169 9.42 -27.60 2.64
N GLU A 170 10.74 -27.75 2.64
CA GLU A 170 11.43 -28.95 2.13
C GLU A 170 11.41 -30.07 3.19
N LYS A 171 11.67 -29.71 4.45
CA LYS A 171 11.72 -30.66 5.57
C LYS A 171 10.42 -30.78 6.35
N GLY A 172 9.47 -29.87 6.15
CA GLY A 172 8.24 -29.81 6.94
C GLY A 172 8.50 -29.35 8.37
N ILE A 173 9.38 -28.37 8.57
CA ILE A 173 9.74 -27.85 9.89
C ILE A 173 9.47 -26.34 9.93
N VAL A 174 8.86 -25.87 11.01
CA VAL A 174 8.80 -24.45 11.36
C VAL A 174 9.62 -24.23 12.63
N SER A 175 10.52 -23.25 12.65
CA SER A 175 11.32 -22.89 13.82
C SER A 175 11.23 -21.40 14.14
N ILE A 176 11.37 -21.09 15.43
CA ILE A 176 11.71 -19.75 15.92
C ILE A 176 13.16 -19.82 16.39
N GLU A 177 14.03 -19.00 15.82
CA GLU A 177 15.46 -19.03 16.06
C GLU A 177 15.94 -17.68 16.57
N ALA A 178 16.70 -17.65 17.66
CA ALA A 178 17.42 -16.44 18.07
C ALA A 178 18.42 -16.05 16.98
N ALA A 179 18.48 -14.76 16.65
CA ALA A 179 19.27 -14.23 15.54
C ALA A 179 20.06 -12.99 16.02
N PRO A 180 21.22 -13.19 16.69
CA PRO A 180 21.91 -12.11 17.39
C PRO A 180 22.95 -11.35 16.55
N LEU A 181 23.50 -11.92 15.46
CA LEU A 181 24.70 -11.39 14.81
C LEU A 181 24.47 -10.84 13.39
N GLU A 182 23.33 -11.14 12.78
CA GLU A 182 22.99 -10.74 11.41
C GLU A 182 22.71 -9.24 11.36
N GLU A 183 22.91 -8.66 10.18
CA GLU A 183 22.53 -7.30 9.86
C GLU A 183 21.03 -7.06 10.07
N ILE A 184 20.62 -5.81 10.29
CA ILE A 184 19.19 -5.46 10.42
C ILE A 184 18.65 -4.86 9.12
N ASN A 185 19.47 -4.10 8.41
CA ASN A 185 19.04 -3.42 7.20
C ASN A 185 18.78 -4.40 6.06
N THR A 186 17.67 -4.19 5.35
CA THR A 186 17.04 -5.21 4.51
C THR A 186 17.96 -5.73 3.41
N HIS A 187 18.73 -4.87 2.72
CA HIS A 187 19.54 -5.30 1.58
C HIS A 187 20.64 -6.29 2.02
N LEU A 188 21.33 -6.03 3.13
CA LEU A 188 22.35 -6.94 3.68
C LEU A 188 21.71 -8.18 4.33
N LEU A 189 20.69 -7.99 5.15
CA LEU A 189 20.02 -9.09 5.86
C LEU A 189 19.43 -10.10 4.87
N SER A 190 18.80 -9.63 3.79
CA SER A 190 18.24 -10.51 2.76
C SER A 190 19.33 -11.34 2.09
N GLU A 191 20.49 -10.76 1.82
CA GLU A 191 21.63 -11.46 1.24
C GLU A 191 22.22 -12.50 2.19
N GLN A 192 22.47 -12.14 3.45
CA GLN A 192 22.98 -13.05 4.47
C GLN A 192 22.05 -14.26 4.63
N LEU A 193 20.74 -14.04 4.83
CA LEU A 193 19.79 -15.12 5.05
C LEU A 193 19.55 -15.97 3.79
N THR A 194 19.56 -15.38 2.58
CA THR A 194 19.45 -16.17 1.34
C THR A 194 20.65 -17.13 1.19
N GLN A 195 21.86 -16.70 1.54
CA GLN A 195 23.04 -17.56 1.51
C GLN A 195 22.97 -18.65 2.61
N MET A 196 22.59 -18.28 3.83
CA MET A 196 22.55 -19.19 4.98
C MET A 196 21.51 -20.31 4.86
N TYR A 197 20.31 -20.01 4.31
CA TYR A 197 19.21 -20.97 4.25
C TYR A 197 19.07 -21.74 2.94
N ALA A 198 19.87 -21.40 1.91
CA ALA A 198 19.96 -22.20 0.70
C ALA A 198 20.48 -23.61 1.04
N THR A 199 19.86 -24.67 0.48
CA THR A 199 20.29 -26.06 0.69
C THR A 199 21.68 -26.32 0.14
N GLU A 200 21.99 -25.70 -0.99
CA GLU A 200 23.20 -25.90 -1.75
C GLU A 200 23.77 -24.53 -2.13
N ASN A 201 25.09 -24.46 -2.31
CA ASN A 201 25.76 -23.26 -2.79
C ASN A 201 25.55 -23.05 -4.31
N THR A 202 24.29 -22.90 -4.74
CA THR A 202 23.89 -22.70 -6.13
C THR A 202 22.81 -21.64 -6.26
N ASP A 203 22.80 -20.91 -7.37
CA ASP A 203 21.79 -19.88 -7.64
C ASP A 203 20.36 -20.45 -7.69
N LYS A 204 20.21 -21.71 -8.13
CA LYS A 204 18.91 -22.41 -8.13
C LYS A 204 18.41 -22.72 -6.72
N SER A 205 19.31 -23.01 -5.77
CA SER A 205 18.94 -23.23 -4.37
C SER A 205 18.57 -21.92 -3.70
N ARG A 206 19.34 -20.85 -3.92
CA ARG A 206 19.03 -19.49 -3.45
C ARG A 206 17.67 -18.99 -3.96
N GLN A 207 17.31 -19.32 -5.20
CA GLN A 207 16.00 -18.96 -5.75
C GLN A 207 14.82 -19.52 -4.97
N LYS A 208 14.99 -20.62 -4.24
CA LYS A 208 13.93 -21.25 -3.42
C LYS A 208 13.77 -20.64 -2.03
N VAL A 209 14.56 -19.62 -1.70
CA VAL A 209 14.51 -18.91 -0.42
C VAL A 209 13.91 -17.52 -0.65
N SER A 210 12.99 -17.12 0.21
CA SER A 210 12.44 -15.76 0.23
C SER A 210 12.34 -15.28 1.67
N ILE A 211 12.63 -13.99 1.87
CA ILE A 211 12.74 -13.35 3.17
C ILE A 211 11.76 -12.19 3.25
N VAL A 212 11.10 -12.04 4.40
CA VAL A 212 10.42 -10.81 4.79
C VAL A 212 11.21 -10.16 5.90
N SER A 213 11.59 -8.90 5.73
CA SER A 213 12.31 -8.11 6.75
C SER A 213 11.82 -6.67 6.81
N SER A 214 12.34 -5.91 7.75
CA SER A 214 12.20 -4.45 7.83
C SER A 214 13.47 -3.89 8.44
N GLY A 215 14.00 -2.80 7.89
CA GLY A 215 15.27 -2.22 8.31
C GLY A 215 15.20 -1.48 9.64
N LEU A 216 16.32 -0.86 10.02
CA LEU A 216 16.51 -0.30 11.36
C LEU A 216 15.52 0.83 11.68
N ALA A 217 15.20 1.70 10.72
CA ALA A 217 14.29 2.83 10.95
C ALA A 217 12.87 2.41 11.34
N ALA A 218 12.43 1.21 10.98
CA ALA A 218 11.13 0.69 11.40
C ALA A 218 11.01 0.53 12.92
N GLN A 219 12.11 0.45 13.68
CA GLN A 219 12.09 0.48 15.15
C GLN A 219 11.73 1.86 15.72
N HIS A 220 11.89 2.92 14.91
CA HIS A 220 11.82 4.31 15.37
C HIS A 220 10.75 5.13 14.63
N SER A 221 10.18 4.59 13.56
CA SER A 221 9.20 5.26 12.70
C SER A 221 7.86 4.52 12.64
N TYR A 222 6.78 5.26 12.39
CA TYR A 222 5.46 4.71 12.06
C TYR A 222 5.26 4.47 10.55
N TRP A 223 6.28 4.73 9.74
CA TRP A 223 6.30 4.46 8.30
C TRP A 223 6.95 3.13 7.95
N GLY A 224 7.25 2.28 8.94
CA GLY A 224 7.94 1.02 8.73
C GLY A 224 7.25 0.13 7.69
N CYS A 225 7.96 -0.29 6.65
CA CYS A 225 7.44 -1.16 5.60
C CYS A 225 7.98 -2.59 5.71
N LEU A 226 7.29 -3.55 5.10
CA LEU A 226 7.78 -4.92 4.97
C LEU A 226 8.43 -5.12 3.61
N ASN A 227 9.63 -5.65 3.60
CA ASN A 227 10.43 -5.93 2.41
C ASN A 227 10.45 -7.42 2.12
N PHE A 228 9.94 -7.81 0.96
CA PHE A 228 9.81 -9.18 0.48
C PHE A 228 10.87 -9.45 -0.58
N SER A 229 11.80 -10.37 -0.29
CA SER A 229 12.87 -10.69 -1.21
C SER A 229 12.46 -11.72 -2.27
N PHE A 230 13.07 -11.63 -3.44
CA PHE A 230 13.10 -12.69 -4.45
C PHE A 230 14.49 -12.73 -5.07
N TYR A 231 15.11 -13.91 -5.13
CA TYR A 231 16.46 -14.03 -5.69
C TYR A 231 16.43 -14.00 -7.22
N ASP A 232 17.05 -12.96 -7.78
CA ASP A 232 17.24 -12.82 -9.23
C ASP A 232 18.49 -13.58 -9.64
N ILE A 233 18.31 -14.76 -10.24
CA ILE A 233 19.41 -15.62 -10.70
C ILE A 233 20.30 -14.97 -11.77
N ARG A 234 19.80 -13.95 -12.49
CA ARG A 234 20.54 -13.28 -13.57
C ARG A 234 21.48 -12.24 -12.97
N ARG A 235 20.98 -11.51 -11.98
CA ARG A 235 21.75 -10.52 -11.22
C ARG A 235 22.52 -11.12 -10.05
N LYS A 236 22.19 -12.35 -9.64
CA LYS A 236 22.78 -13.07 -8.49
C LYS A 236 22.66 -12.30 -7.17
N VAL A 237 21.52 -11.65 -6.97
CA VAL A 237 21.21 -10.84 -5.78
C VAL A 237 19.74 -11.02 -5.41
N PRO A 238 19.38 -11.06 -4.11
CA PRO A 238 18.00 -10.89 -3.67
C PRO A 238 17.53 -9.47 -3.97
N ARG A 239 16.51 -9.37 -4.82
CA ARG A 239 15.78 -8.14 -5.09
C ARG A 239 14.59 -8.03 -4.15
N ILE A 240 14.05 -6.84 -3.96
CA ILE A 240 13.05 -6.56 -2.92
C ILE A 240 11.77 -5.96 -3.52
N LYS A 241 10.63 -6.32 -2.93
CA LYS A 241 9.34 -5.67 -3.13
C LYS A 241 8.69 -5.30 -1.79
N GLN A 242 7.90 -4.24 -1.79
CA GLN A 242 7.46 -3.59 -0.56
C GLN A 242 5.97 -3.82 -0.32
N ALA A 243 5.63 -4.29 0.88
CA ALA A 243 4.35 -4.00 1.51
C ALA A 243 4.52 -2.67 2.27
N GLY A 244 4.35 -1.59 1.51
CA GLY A 244 4.88 -0.26 1.84
C GLY A 244 4.22 0.42 3.03
N ARG A 245 2.90 0.46 3.08
CA ARG A 245 2.18 1.52 3.81
C ARG A 245 1.65 1.10 5.17
N GLY A 246 1.39 2.08 6.03
CA GLY A 246 0.69 1.89 7.30
C GLY A 246 1.52 1.26 8.41
N GLY A 247 2.85 1.17 8.29
CA GLY A 247 3.72 0.87 9.43
C GLY A 247 3.79 -0.60 9.83
N LEU A 248 3.55 -1.54 8.91
CA LEU A 248 3.57 -2.98 9.20
C LEU A 248 4.98 -3.50 9.51
N GLY A 249 6.03 -2.84 8.97
CA GLY A 249 7.42 -3.10 9.34
C GLY A 249 7.74 -2.70 10.77
N THR A 250 7.11 -1.62 11.27
CA THR A 250 7.20 -1.23 12.68
C THR A 250 6.61 -2.31 13.58
N VAL A 251 5.47 -2.91 13.18
CA VAL A 251 4.87 -4.04 13.92
C VAL A 251 5.81 -5.25 13.92
N LEU A 252 6.47 -5.56 12.79
CA LEU A 252 7.45 -6.65 12.69
C LEU A 252 8.59 -6.46 13.72
N ARG A 253 9.17 -5.26 13.79
CA ARG A 253 10.30 -4.97 14.69
C ARG A 253 9.88 -4.79 16.14
N ASP A 254 8.69 -4.27 16.44
CA ASP A 254 8.12 -4.24 17.81
C ASP A 254 7.96 -5.65 18.39
N LYS A 255 7.66 -6.64 17.54
CA LYS A 255 7.63 -8.06 17.90
C LYS A 255 9.01 -8.71 18.01
N LYS A 256 10.09 -7.97 17.76
CA LYS A 256 11.49 -8.41 17.66
C LYS A 256 11.71 -9.50 16.61
N ILE A 257 10.91 -9.49 15.54
CA ILE A 257 11.18 -10.35 14.38
C ILE A 257 12.20 -9.62 13.50
N LYS A 258 13.40 -10.17 13.36
CA LYS A 258 14.42 -9.67 12.43
C LYS A 258 14.05 -10.05 11.00
N ALA A 259 13.62 -11.30 10.80
CA ALA A 259 13.11 -11.75 9.51
C ALA A 259 12.13 -12.92 9.63
N LEU A 260 11.33 -13.09 8.58
CA LEU A 260 10.64 -14.34 8.27
C LEU A 260 11.34 -14.95 7.07
N VAL A 261 11.66 -16.24 7.15
CA VAL A 261 12.29 -16.99 6.06
C VAL A 261 11.34 -18.09 5.62
N VAL A 262 11.06 -18.16 4.33
CA VAL A 262 10.39 -19.32 3.74
C VAL A 262 11.30 -19.96 2.72
N LYS A 263 11.36 -21.28 2.78
CA LYS A 263 12.06 -22.11 1.81
C LYS A 263 11.11 -23.17 1.29
N VAL A 264 11.10 -23.35 -0.02
CA VAL A 264 10.21 -24.29 -0.71
C VAL A 264 11.00 -25.39 -1.41
N GLY A 265 10.43 -26.59 -1.46
CA GLY A 265 10.91 -27.65 -2.35
C GLY A 265 10.60 -27.40 -3.82
N ARG A 266 10.54 -28.47 -4.61
CA ARG A 266 10.14 -28.36 -6.02
C ARG A 266 8.68 -27.92 -6.13
N PHE A 267 8.43 -26.95 -7.00
CA PHE A 267 7.10 -26.59 -7.51
C PHE A 267 7.20 -26.40 -9.03
N ASP A 268 6.05 -26.43 -9.69
CA ASP A 268 5.89 -26.26 -11.12
C ASP A 268 4.54 -25.62 -11.46
N GLY A 269 4.24 -25.53 -12.76
CA GLY A 269 3.06 -24.86 -13.25
C GLY A 269 1.72 -25.49 -12.88
N VAL A 270 1.70 -26.72 -12.34
CA VAL A 270 0.47 -27.40 -11.91
C VAL A 270 0.40 -27.58 -10.40
N SER A 271 1.38 -27.07 -9.65
CA SER A 271 1.47 -27.23 -8.19
C SER A 271 0.35 -26.54 -7.38
N ASN A 272 -0.47 -25.71 -8.01
CA ASN A 272 -1.72 -25.21 -7.41
C ASN A 272 -2.91 -26.18 -7.56
N HIS A 273 -2.75 -27.25 -8.34
CA HIS A 273 -3.78 -28.23 -8.72
C HIS A 273 -5.09 -27.56 -9.18
N PRO A 274 -5.05 -26.78 -10.28
CA PRO A 274 -6.25 -26.12 -10.81
C PRO A 274 -7.31 -27.14 -11.21
N ALA A 275 -8.58 -26.78 -11.05
CA ALA A 275 -9.73 -27.60 -11.48
C ALA A 275 -9.74 -27.83 -13.01
N ASP A 276 -9.29 -26.86 -13.79
CA ASP A 276 -9.13 -26.94 -15.26
C ASP A 276 -7.81 -26.29 -15.70
N PRO A 277 -6.70 -27.06 -15.74
CA PRO A 277 -5.40 -26.55 -16.17
C PRO A 277 -5.37 -26.10 -17.64
N ILE A 278 -6.26 -26.63 -18.50
CA ILE A 278 -6.28 -26.32 -19.93
C ILE A 278 -6.84 -24.92 -20.13
N THR A 279 -7.99 -24.62 -19.54
CA THR A 279 -8.58 -23.27 -19.58
C THR A 279 -7.65 -22.26 -18.93
N LEU A 280 -7.05 -22.58 -17.79
CA LEU A 280 -6.06 -21.71 -17.14
C LEU A 280 -4.92 -21.33 -18.09
N ALA A 281 -4.31 -22.31 -18.76
CA ALA A 281 -3.24 -22.07 -19.71
C ALA A 281 -3.73 -21.24 -20.91
N LYS A 282 -4.92 -21.51 -21.45
CA LYS A 282 -5.51 -20.79 -22.58
C LYS A 282 -5.69 -19.30 -22.30
N VAL A 283 -6.32 -18.96 -21.17
CA VAL A 283 -6.57 -17.55 -20.78
C VAL A 283 -5.24 -16.84 -20.44
N GLY A 284 -4.31 -17.56 -19.80
CA GLY A 284 -2.95 -17.07 -19.55
C GLY A 284 -2.18 -16.71 -20.83
N ILE A 285 -2.16 -17.62 -21.81
CA ILE A 285 -1.53 -17.40 -23.12
C ILE A 285 -2.15 -16.19 -23.84
N LYS A 286 -3.47 -16.04 -23.76
CA LYS A 286 -4.20 -14.91 -24.33
C LYS A 286 -3.68 -13.58 -23.75
N LEU A 287 -3.69 -13.44 -22.43
CA LEU A 287 -3.20 -12.22 -21.77
C LEU A 287 -1.71 -11.96 -22.04
N HIS A 288 -0.86 -13.00 -21.96
CA HIS A 288 0.58 -12.84 -22.23
C HIS A 288 0.85 -12.34 -23.66
N ARG A 289 0.11 -12.84 -24.64
CA ARG A 289 0.23 -12.39 -26.04
C ARG A 289 -0.19 -10.94 -26.18
N GLU A 290 -1.28 -10.55 -25.55
CA GLU A 290 -1.76 -9.18 -25.54
C GLU A 290 -0.72 -8.22 -24.95
N ILE A 291 -0.28 -8.47 -23.71
CA ILE A 291 0.76 -7.67 -23.05
C ILE A 291 2.00 -7.56 -23.93
N ARG A 292 2.47 -8.68 -24.51
CA ARG A 292 3.65 -8.67 -25.38
C ARG A 292 3.47 -7.77 -26.61
N ASN A 293 2.28 -7.75 -27.20
CA ASN A 293 2.02 -7.05 -28.45
C ASN A 293 1.69 -5.57 -28.24
N LEU A 294 1.02 -5.22 -27.13
CA LEU A 294 0.44 -3.89 -26.91
C LEU A 294 1.24 -2.99 -25.95
N ASP A 295 2.00 -3.56 -25.01
CA ASP A 295 2.68 -2.78 -23.95
C ASP A 295 3.49 -1.60 -24.49
N ARG A 296 4.29 -1.82 -25.55
CA ARG A 296 5.14 -0.78 -26.17
C ARG A 296 4.39 0.42 -26.75
N TYR A 297 3.09 0.31 -26.98
CA TYR A 297 2.23 1.36 -27.55
C TYR A 297 1.26 1.96 -26.52
N GLN A 298 1.17 1.36 -25.34
CA GLN A 298 0.37 1.82 -24.22
C GLN A 298 1.33 2.31 -23.12
N CYS A 299 1.40 1.62 -21.98
CA CYS A 299 2.19 2.08 -20.82
C CYS A 299 3.70 1.84 -20.89
N ASN A 300 4.20 1.02 -21.83
CA ASN A 300 5.62 0.67 -21.96
C ASN A 300 6.27 0.14 -20.65
N MET A 301 5.48 -0.58 -19.84
CA MET A 301 5.83 -1.06 -18.50
C MET A 301 7.08 -1.94 -18.51
N ARG A 302 7.29 -2.73 -19.57
CA ARG A 302 8.48 -3.59 -19.67
C ARG A 302 9.77 -2.77 -19.70
N ALA A 303 9.77 -1.61 -20.36
CA ALA A 303 10.95 -0.78 -20.51
C ALA A 303 11.16 0.16 -19.31
N VAL A 304 10.09 0.81 -18.85
CA VAL A 304 10.20 1.93 -17.90
C VAL A 304 9.43 1.74 -16.59
N GLY A 305 8.68 0.64 -16.46
CA GLY A 305 7.84 0.40 -15.29
C GLY A 305 6.77 1.48 -15.11
N THR A 306 6.37 1.71 -13.86
CA THR A 306 5.35 2.72 -13.54
C THR A 306 5.85 4.15 -13.72
N GLY A 307 7.17 4.37 -13.84
CA GLY A 307 7.77 5.70 -13.95
C GLY A 307 7.29 6.55 -15.13
N HIS A 308 6.70 5.94 -16.18
CA HIS A 308 6.07 6.67 -17.29
C HIS A 308 4.89 7.56 -16.88
N LEU A 309 4.32 7.32 -15.69
CA LEU A 309 3.22 8.14 -15.19
C LEU A 309 3.66 9.57 -14.86
N VAL A 310 4.95 9.83 -14.60
CA VAL A 310 5.43 11.17 -14.19
C VAL A 310 5.15 12.20 -15.28
N GLU A 311 5.51 11.92 -16.52
CA GLU A 311 5.26 12.81 -17.66
C GLU A 311 3.77 13.01 -17.94
N ILE A 312 2.94 12.00 -17.70
CA ILE A 312 1.49 12.12 -17.87
C ILE A 312 0.90 12.97 -16.75
N MET A 313 1.30 12.73 -15.50
CA MET A 313 0.77 13.49 -14.37
C MET A 313 1.18 14.97 -14.45
N ASP A 314 2.41 15.29 -14.87
CA ASP A 314 2.82 16.69 -15.10
C ASP A 314 1.98 17.35 -16.22
N ALA A 315 1.81 16.67 -17.36
CA ALA A 315 1.06 17.20 -18.51
C ALA A 315 -0.41 17.53 -18.22
N TYR A 316 -1.01 16.89 -17.20
CA TYR A 316 -2.40 17.08 -16.81
C TYR A 316 -2.58 17.89 -15.50
N ASP A 317 -1.50 18.50 -14.99
CA ASP A 317 -1.46 19.21 -13.71
C ASP A 317 -1.87 18.34 -12.50
N LEU A 318 -1.36 17.11 -12.47
CA LEU A 318 -1.64 16.08 -11.47
C LEU A 318 -0.42 15.60 -10.67
N LEU A 319 0.80 15.98 -11.06
CA LEU A 319 2.05 15.61 -10.38
C LEU A 319 2.26 16.49 -9.14
N PRO A 320 2.21 15.93 -7.91
CA PRO A 320 2.41 16.73 -6.71
C PRO A 320 3.78 17.39 -6.70
N THR A 321 3.76 18.70 -6.49
CA THR A 321 4.98 19.49 -6.34
C THR A 321 4.83 20.45 -5.17
N GLU A 322 5.86 20.46 -4.33
CA GLU A 322 5.99 21.33 -3.15
C GLU A 322 4.80 21.20 -2.20
N ASN A 323 4.63 20.00 -1.62
CA ASN A 323 3.51 19.59 -0.78
C ASN A 323 2.13 19.85 -1.41
N TYR A 324 1.94 19.33 -2.64
CA TYR A 324 0.70 19.43 -3.42
C TYR A 324 0.23 20.87 -3.69
N ARG A 325 1.08 21.89 -3.51
CA ARG A 325 0.74 23.26 -3.89
C ARG A 325 0.45 23.34 -5.38
N PHE A 326 1.27 22.67 -6.17
CA PHE A 326 1.19 22.63 -7.63
C PHE A 326 0.99 21.20 -8.15
N GLY A 327 0.51 21.11 -9.40
CA GLY A 327 0.29 19.85 -10.12
C GLY A 327 1.24 19.65 -11.31
N SER A 328 2.10 20.62 -11.57
CA SER A 328 3.11 20.60 -12.62
C SER A 328 4.28 21.49 -12.22
N PHE A 329 5.45 21.27 -12.81
CA PHE A 329 6.62 22.08 -12.48
C PHE A 329 7.61 22.20 -13.65
N PRO A 330 8.25 23.37 -13.86
CA PRO A 330 9.19 23.56 -14.98
C PRO A 330 10.35 22.56 -15.03
N LYS A 331 10.74 21.97 -13.89
CA LYS A 331 11.83 20.96 -13.81
C LYS A 331 11.35 19.52 -13.92
N ALA A 332 10.04 19.24 -14.03
CA ALA A 332 9.49 17.88 -14.02
C ALA A 332 10.09 16.99 -15.12
N SER A 333 10.38 17.55 -16.30
CA SER A 333 11.02 16.83 -17.40
C SER A 333 12.39 16.20 -17.07
N LYS A 334 13.05 16.63 -15.99
CA LYS A 334 14.32 16.04 -15.52
C LYS A 334 14.17 14.68 -14.87
N ILE A 335 12.95 14.30 -14.49
CA ILE A 335 12.63 13.06 -13.79
C ILE A 335 11.61 12.22 -14.58
N TYR A 336 11.46 12.48 -15.87
CA TYR A 336 10.63 11.65 -16.75
C TYR A 336 11.26 10.28 -16.98
N SER A 337 10.41 9.32 -17.35
CA SER A 337 10.82 7.92 -17.50
C SER A 337 12.06 7.67 -18.38
N PRO A 338 12.33 8.43 -19.47
CA PRO A 338 13.56 8.24 -20.25
C PRO A 338 14.85 8.48 -19.46
N LYS A 339 14.82 9.37 -18.45
CA LYS A 339 15.98 9.68 -17.60
C LYS A 339 16.36 8.51 -16.71
N PHE A 340 15.37 7.77 -16.22
CA PHE A 340 15.62 6.54 -15.48
C PHE A 340 15.96 5.36 -16.40
N TYR A 341 15.37 5.31 -17.60
CA TYR A 341 15.68 4.27 -18.59
C TYR A 341 17.16 4.23 -19.01
N GLU A 342 17.82 5.39 -19.02
CA GLU A 342 19.26 5.50 -19.25
C GLU A 342 20.09 4.86 -18.12
N LEU A 343 19.56 4.85 -16.90
CA LEU A 343 20.21 4.30 -15.69
C LEU A 343 19.89 2.82 -15.47
N PHE A 344 18.73 2.35 -15.94
CA PHE A 344 18.30 0.97 -15.71
C PHE A 344 19.21 -0.07 -16.35
N THR A 345 19.43 -1.14 -15.60
CA THR A 345 20.18 -2.30 -16.07
C THR A 345 19.28 -3.21 -16.90
N LYS A 346 19.57 -3.30 -18.21
CA LYS A 346 18.71 -3.93 -19.22
C LYS A 346 18.98 -5.44 -19.34
N ILE A 347 18.57 -6.20 -18.32
CA ILE A 347 18.75 -7.67 -18.25
C ILE A 347 17.39 -8.36 -18.43
N ILE A 348 16.96 -8.57 -19.68
CA ILE A 348 15.69 -9.24 -20.07
C ILE A 348 14.44 -8.74 -19.27
N PRO A 349 13.20 -9.23 -19.53
CA PRO A 349 12.03 -8.71 -18.80
C PRO A 349 12.05 -9.05 -17.31
N ASP A 350 11.86 -8.04 -16.44
CA ASP A 350 11.90 -8.11 -14.97
C ASP A 350 10.52 -8.31 -14.32
N GLY A 351 10.09 -9.57 -14.19
CA GLY A 351 8.87 -9.92 -13.46
C GLY A 351 9.13 -10.19 -11.97
N CYS A 352 8.26 -9.68 -11.08
CA CYS A 352 8.32 -9.98 -9.63
C CYS A 352 7.88 -11.41 -9.25
N TRP A 353 7.40 -12.20 -10.22
CA TRP A 353 7.03 -13.61 -10.08
C TRP A 353 7.24 -14.34 -11.40
N HIS A 354 7.45 -15.65 -11.33
CA HIS A 354 7.59 -16.52 -12.50
C HIS A 354 6.41 -16.34 -13.47
N GLY A 355 6.72 -16.15 -14.76
CA GLY A 355 5.72 -15.98 -15.82
C GLY A 355 5.12 -14.57 -15.94
N CYS A 356 5.45 -13.61 -15.06
CA CYS A 356 4.87 -12.28 -15.15
C CYS A 356 5.42 -11.46 -16.35
N THR A 357 4.66 -11.40 -17.45
CA THR A 357 5.07 -10.71 -18.70
C THR A 357 4.93 -9.19 -18.68
N MET A 358 4.24 -8.63 -17.67
CA MET A 358 4.19 -7.18 -17.43
C MET A 358 5.58 -6.61 -17.18
N ALA A 359 6.42 -7.37 -16.47
CA ALA A 359 7.85 -7.11 -16.33
C ALA A 359 8.23 -5.68 -15.83
N CYS A 360 7.40 -5.10 -14.96
CA CYS A 360 7.53 -3.72 -14.51
C CYS A 360 8.65 -3.47 -13.49
N ALA A 361 9.26 -4.50 -12.89
CA ALA A 361 10.19 -4.32 -11.76
C ALA A 361 11.57 -3.82 -12.22
N LYS A 362 11.76 -2.51 -12.36
CA LYS A 362 13.02 -1.94 -12.85
C LYS A 362 14.13 -1.99 -11.80
N THR A 363 15.38 -1.86 -12.24
CA THR A 363 16.55 -2.01 -11.37
C THR A 363 17.70 -1.18 -11.91
N VAL A 364 18.48 -0.60 -11.00
CA VAL A 364 19.80 -0.03 -11.29
C VAL A 364 20.85 -0.83 -10.53
N ASP A 365 21.67 -1.58 -11.25
CA ASP A 365 22.84 -2.24 -10.70
C ASP A 365 24.05 -1.29 -10.76
N GLY A 366 24.79 -1.15 -9.66
CA GLY A 366 26.05 -0.40 -9.65
C GLY A 366 25.92 1.04 -9.22
N TYR A 367 24.77 1.39 -8.67
CA TYR A 367 24.53 2.68 -8.08
C TYR A 367 25.51 2.92 -6.92
N THR A 368 26.24 4.03 -6.96
CA THR A 368 27.21 4.40 -5.93
C THR A 368 26.52 5.31 -4.92
N VAL A 369 26.35 4.82 -3.70
CA VAL A 369 25.62 5.52 -2.63
C VAL A 369 26.32 6.83 -2.29
N MET A 370 25.56 7.92 -2.16
CA MET A 370 26.09 9.29 -2.05
C MET A 370 26.19 9.79 -0.59
N THR A 371 25.37 9.26 0.30
CA THR A 371 25.14 9.74 1.68
C THR A 371 25.09 8.58 2.67
N GLY A 372 24.97 8.89 3.97
CA GLY A 372 24.70 7.90 5.01
C GLY A 372 25.81 6.88 5.27
N PRO A 373 25.50 5.80 6.00
CA PRO A 373 26.48 4.81 6.44
C PRO A 373 27.10 3.98 5.30
N TYR A 374 26.44 3.91 4.14
CA TYR A 374 26.90 3.12 2.99
C TYR A 374 27.55 3.98 1.91
N LYS A 375 27.87 5.25 2.19
CA LYS A 375 28.45 6.18 1.23
C LYS A 375 29.68 5.60 0.54
N GLY A 376 29.70 5.65 -0.78
CA GLY A 376 30.78 5.15 -1.64
C GLY A 376 30.66 3.66 -1.99
N GLU A 377 29.76 2.92 -1.36
CA GLU A 377 29.48 1.53 -1.72
C GLU A 377 28.67 1.44 -3.01
N LYS A 378 28.86 0.35 -3.75
CA LYS A 378 28.05 0.03 -4.93
C LYS A 378 26.95 -0.94 -4.57
N VAL A 379 25.71 -0.58 -4.89
CA VAL A 379 24.52 -1.36 -4.54
C VAL A 379 23.62 -1.59 -5.75
N THR A 380 22.70 -2.54 -5.59
CA THR A 380 21.56 -2.74 -6.50
C THR A 380 20.35 -2.03 -5.93
N VAL A 381 19.71 -1.17 -6.73
CA VAL A 381 18.51 -0.40 -6.34
C VAL A 381 17.31 -0.89 -7.15
N ASP A 382 16.25 -1.30 -6.47
CA ASP A 382 14.98 -1.70 -7.06
C ASP A 382 14.08 -0.49 -7.34
N GLY A 383 13.61 -0.34 -8.58
CA GLY A 383 12.80 0.81 -9.01
C GLY A 383 13.63 1.96 -9.60
N PRO A 384 13.19 3.23 -9.44
CA PRO A 384 12.06 3.65 -8.62
C PRO A 384 10.71 3.39 -9.30
N GLU A 385 9.67 3.19 -8.49
CA GLU A 385 8.27 3.20 -8.95
C GLU A 385 7.76 4.66 -9.03
N TYR A 386 6.66 4.91 -9.77
CA TYR A 386 6.04 6.24 -9.93
C TYR A 386 5.92 7.01 -8.62
N GLU A 387 5.35 6.36 -7.60
CA GLU A 387 5.07 6.98 -6.30
C GLU A 387 6.34 7.47 -5.62
N THR A 388 7.47 6.77 -5.75
CA THR A 388 8.75 7.24 -5.19
C THR A 388 9.28 8.46 -5.94
N ILE A 389 9.09 8.50 -7.27
CA ILE A 389 9.48 9.66 -8.09
C ILE A 389 8.58 10.87 -7.75
N GLY A 390 7.27 10.66 -7.64
CA GLY A 390 6.29 11.68 -7.24
C GLY A 390 6.55 12.23 -5.83
N ALA A 391 6.92 11.36 -4.89
CA ALA A 391 7.29 11.76 -3.54
C ALA A 391 8.50 12.72 -3.55
N CYS A 392 9.45 12.48 -4.45
CA CYS A 392 10.60 13.34 -4.64
C CYS A 392 10.24 14.67 -5.35
N SER A 393 9.36 14.66 -6.35
CA SER A 393 8.86 15.92 -6.94
C SER A 393 8.09 16.75 -5.92
N ASN A 394 7.36 16.10 -5.03
CA ASN A 394 6.62 16.74 -3.94
C ASN A 394 7.56 17.45 -2.93
N MET A 395 8.78 16.95 -2.77
CA MET A 395 9.89 17.60 -2.05
C MET A 395 10.72 18.56 -2.92
N SER A 396 10.38 18.77 -4.19
CA SER A 396 11.11 19.56 -5.20
C SER A 396 12.54 19.03 -5.50
N ILE A 397 12.72 17.70 -5.45
CA ILE A 397 13.96 17.00 -5.81
C ILE A 397 13.86 16.51 -7.27
N TRP A 398 14.72 17.05 -8.14
CA TRP A 398 14.62 16.90 -9.60
C TRP A 398 15.79 16.15 -10.24
N ASP A 399 16.64 15.52 -9.45
CA ASP A 399 17.79 14.75 -9.92
C ASP A 399 17.52 13.25 -9.76
N PRO A 400 17.50 12.46 -10.84
CA PRO A 400 17.30 11.01 -10.78
C PRO A 400 18.25 10.27 -9.81
N LEU A 401 19.48 10.75 -9.61
CA LEU A 401 20.43 10.10 -8.70
C LEU A 401 20.01 10.28 -7.24
N TRP A 402 19.51 11.45 -6.85
CA TRP A 402 18.97 11.68 -5.51
C TRP A 402 17.68 10.89 -5.27
N ILE A 403 16.87 10.67 -6.31
CA ILE A 403 15.66 9.85 -6.23
C ILE A 403 16.02 8.37 -6.03
N LEU A 404 17.04 7.87 -6.72
CA LEU A 404 17.58 6.52 -6.51
C LEU A 404 18.16 6.35 -5.10
N GLU A 405 18.86 7.35 -4.58
CA GLU A 405 19.38 7.37 -3.21
C GLU A 405 18.25 7.30 -2.17
N PHE A 406 17.21 8.13 -2.34
CA PHE A 406 16.02 8.12 -1.48
C PHE A 406 15.33 6.77 -1.51
N ASN A 407 15.11 6.21 -2.71
CA ASN A 407 14.53 4.87 -2.88
C ASN A 407 15.37 3.79 -2.18
N PHE A 408 16.68 3.78 -2.40
CA PHE A 408 17.60 2.82 -1.79
C PHE A 408 17.54 2.86 -0.26
N TYR A 409 17.55 4.05 0.33
CA TYR A 409 17.50 4.19 1.79
C TYR A 409 16.14 3.88 2.38
N CYS A 410 15.05 4.20 1.69
CA CYS A 410 13.71 3.75 2.10
C CYS A 410 13.63 2.22 2.12
N ASP A 411 14.10 1.53 1.08
CA ASP A 411 14.12 0.07 1.05
C ASP A 411 15.04 -0.51 2.12
N THR A 412 16.25 0.03 2.24
CA THR A 412 17.29 -0.42 3.18
C THR A 412 16.86 -0.29 4.63
N TYR A 413 16.29 0.86 4.99
CA TYR A 413 15.83 1.15 6.35
C TYR A 413 14.40 0.65 6.62
N GLY A 414 13.71 0.14 5.60
CA GLY A 414 12.34 -0.37 5.70
C GLY A 414 11.33 0.74 5.98
N ILE A 415 11.30 1.79 5.16
CA ILE A 415 10.40 2.95 5.27
C ILE A 415 9.55 3.10 4.00
N ASP A 416 8.27 3.42 4.16
CA ASP A 416 7.37 3.80 3.08
C ASP A 416 7.84 5.09 2.37
N THR A 417 8.17 4.99 1.08
CA THR A 417 8.61 6.14 0.26
C THR A 417 7.54 7.23 0.18
N ILE A 418 6.26 6.85 0.10
CA ILE A 418 5.13 7.78 0.01
C ILE A 418 4.99 8.56 1.30
N SER A 419 4.87 7.84 2.42
CA SER A 419 4.65 8.49 3.72
C SER A 419 5.84 9.34 4.15
N ALA A 420 7.07 8.90 3.88
CA ALA A 420 8.25 9.71 4.10
C ALA A 420 8.25 10.97 3.22
N GLY A 421 8.10 10.85 1.90
CA GLY A 421 8.20 11.99 1.00
C GLY A 421 7.08 13.02 1.19
N THR A 422 5.82 12.58 1.31
CA THR A 422 4.70 13.49 1.57
C THR A 422 4.82 14.18 2.94
N ALA A 423 5.27 13.49 3.98
CA ALA A 423 5.47 14.11 5.28
C ALA A 423 6.64 15.11 5.27
N ILE A 424 7.77 14.76 4.64
CA ILE A 424 8.93 15.64 4.52
C ILE A 424 8.59 16.87 3.67
N ALA A 425 7.81 16.73 2.59
CA ALA A 425 7.32 17.86 1.81
C ALA A 425 6.49 18.83 2.67
N PHE A 426 5.63 18.31 3.55
CA PHE A 426 4.91 19.14 4.52
C PHE A 426 5.86 19.85 5.50
N TYR A 427 6.90 19.17 5.99
CA TYR A 427 7.91 19.79 6.86
C TYR A 427 8.65 20.92 6.13
N MET A 428 8.94 20.71 4.84
CA MET A 428 9.58 21.72 4.00
C MET A 428 8.72 22.96 3.80
N GLU A 429 7.42 22.79 3.63
CA GLU A 429 6.51 23.93 3.56
C GLU A 429 6.40 24.68 4.88
N MET A 430 6.32 23.96 6.02
CA MET A 430 6.30 24.61 7.33
C MET A 430 7.62 25.34 7.61
N TYR A 431 8.75 24.85 7.10
CA TYR A 431 10.04 25.53 7.16
C TYR A 431 10.05 26.80 6.31
N GLU A 432 9.51 26.75 5.10
CA GLU A 432 9.37 27.92 4.21
C GLU A 432 8.51 29.02 4.85
N TYR A 433 7.46 28.66 5.60
CA TYR A 433 6.65 29.60 6.37
C TYR A 433 7.30 30.10 7.67
N GLY A 434 8.48 29.60 8.04
CA GLY A 434 9.14 29.93 9.32
C GLY A 434 8.46 29.34 10.56
N ILE A 435 7.43 28.49 10.37
CA ILE A 435 6.74 27.75 11.43
C ILE A 435 7.70 26.67 11.97
N LEU A 436 8.38 25.98 11.06
CA LEU A 436 9.60 25.24 11.38
C LEU A 436 10.81 26.08 10.97
N ASN A 437 11.97 25.78 11.54
CA ASN A 437 13.23 26.45 11.23
C ASN A 437 14.39 25.54 11.67
N LYS A 438 15.64 25.95 11.42
CA LYS A 438 16.83 25.16 11.75
C LYS A 438 16.89 24.73 13.21
N GLU A 439 16.55 25.61 14.15
CA GLU A 439 16.53 25.30 15.59
C GLU A 439 15.47 24.23 15.90
N ARG A 440 14.23 24.47 15.46
CA ARG A 440 13.08 23.56 15.68
C ARG A 440 13.27 22.23 14.94
N CYS A 441 14.05 22.19 13.87
CA CYS A 441 14.35 20.99 13.08
C CYS A 441 15.67 20.31 13.48
N SER A 442 16.17 20.56 14.68
CA SER A 442 17.38 19.90 15.20
C SER A 442 18.60 20.07 14.28
N GLY A 443 18.77 21.27 13.72
CA GLY A 443 19.86 21.64 12.82
C GLY A 443 19.59 21.40 11.33
N LEU A 444 18.52 20.70 10.96
CA LEU A 444 18.19 20.39 9.57
C LEU A 444 17.59 21.61 8.85
N GLU A 445 18.08 21.87 7.65
CA GLU A 445 17.58 22.92 6.76
C GLU A 445 16.61 22.31 5.75
N LEU A 446 15.42 21.92 6.22
CA LEU A 446 14.38 21.30 5.42
C LEU A 446 13.71 22.33 4.50
N CYS A 447 14.42 22.89 3.53
CA CYS A 447 13.84 23.69 2.46
C CYS A 447 13.49 22.79 1.26
N PHE A 448 12.50 23.19 0.46
CA PHE A 448 12.20 22.49 -0.79
C PHE A 448 13.44 22.35 -1.68
N GLY A 449 13.66 21.13 -2.18
CA GLY A 449 14.80 20.75 -3.01
C GLY A 449 16.08 20.41 -2.26
N ASN A 450 16.11 20.49 -0.92
CA ASN A 450 17.27 20.09 -0.12
C ASN A 450 17.28 18.57 0.12
N ALA A 451 17.77 17.82 -0.87
CA ALA A 451 17.86 16.36 -0.81
C ALA A 451 18.79 15.87 0.32
N ASP A 452 19.92 16.55 0.56
CA ASP A 452 20.83 16.23 1.65
C ASP A 452 20.12 16.24 3.02
N ALA A 453 19.35 17.30 3.31
CA ALA A 453 18.62 17.41 4.58
C ALA A 453 17.50 16.35 4.71
N ALA A 454 16.84 16.02 3.60
CA ALA A 454 15.81 14.97 3.57
C ALA A 454 16.40 13.59 3.89
N LEU A 455 17.57 13.25 3.31
CA LEU A 455 18.23 11.97 3.60
C LEU A 455 18.89 11.94 4.97
N GLU A 456 19.47 13.05 5.42
CA GLU A 456 19.99 13.15 6.78
C GLU A 456 18.88 12.92 7.82
N LEU A 457 17.67 13.43 7.59
CA LEU A 457 16.51 13.10 8.41
C LEU A 457 16.24 11.58 8.42
N LEU A 458 16.23 10.90 7.26
CA LEU A 458 16.05 9.45 7.20
C LEU A 458 17.17 8.68 7.93
N HIS A 459 18.42 9.10 7.79
CA HIS A 459 19.56 8.50 8.50
C HIS A 459 19.42 8.64 10.01
N ARG A 460 19.05 9.82 10.50
CA ARG A 460 18.86 10.09 11.93
C ARG A 460 17.67 9.32 12.50
N ILE A 461 16.59 9.17 11.74
CA ILE A 461 15.48 8.29 12.10
C ILE A 461 15.98 6.83 12.21
N ALA A 462 16.75 6.36 11.23
CA ALA A 462 17.31 5.00 11.24
C ALA A 462 18.23 4.76 12.43
N GLN A 463 19.04 5.75 12.82
CA GLN A 463 19.96 5.67 13.96
C GLN A 463 19.26 5.79 15.32
N GLY A 464 17.95 6.09 15.35
CA GLY A 464 17.21 6.26 16.60
C GLY A 464 17.53 7.56 17.34
N ASP A 465 17.82 8.64 16.59
CA ASP A 465 18.10 9.96 17.16
C ASP A 465 16.98 10.41 18.11
N THR A 466 17.38 10.86 19.30
CA THR A 466 16.47 11.19 20.40
C THR A 466 16.04 12.66 20.44
N SER A 467 16.45 13.47 19.47
CA SER A 467 16.05 14.88 19.35
C SER A 467 14.53 14.98 19.16
N GLU A 468 13.89 15.96 19.80
CA GLU A 468 12.42 16.10 19.84
C GLU A 468 11.81 16.08 18.43
N PHE A 469 12.36 16.87 17.50
CA PHE A 469 11.86 16.93 16.14
C PHE A 469 11.95 15.58 15.41
N ILE A 470 13.09 14.89 15.50
CA ILE A 470 13.30 13.62 14.78
C ILE A 470 12.30 12.57 15.27
N GLN A 471 12.07 12.49 16.58
CA GLN A 471 11.10 11.55 17.16
C GLN A 471 9.65 11.84 16.73
N VAL A 472 9.28 13.11 16.58
CA VAL A 472 7.93 13.49 16.13
C VAL A 472 7.80 13.29 14.62
N ALA A 473 8.80 13.71 13.84
CA ALA A 473 8.85 13.56 12.39
C ALA A 473 8.73 12.09 11.97
N ALA A 474 9.45 11.18 12.63
CA ALA A 474 9.38 9.74 12.35
C ALA A 474 7.97 9.13 12.50
N ARG A 475 7.03 9.83 13.14
CA ARG A 475 5.66 9.35 13.42
C ARG A 475 4.60 9.88 12.46
N GLY A 476 4.98 10.61 11.41
CA GLY A 476 4.06 11.06 10.36
C GLY A 476 3.60 12.51 10.45
N ALA A 477 3.05 13.01 9.35
CA ALA A 477 2.57 14.38 9.20
C ALA A 477 1.52 14.75 10.26
N ARG A 478 0.63 13.81 10.64
CA ARG A 478 -0.36 14.08 11.72
C ARG A 478 0.31 14.45 13.05
N ARG A 479 1.37 13.72 13.43
CA ARG A 479 2.04 13.97 14.72
C ARG A 479 2.80 15.29 14.70
N VAL A 480 3.39 15.67 13.56
CA VAL A 480 4.02 16.99 13.41
C VAL A 480 2.99 18.12 13.42
N LYS A 481 1.82 17.94 12.78
CA LYS A 481 0.71 18.90 12.89
C LYS A 481 0.29 19.12 14.33
N ASP A 482 0.02 18.04 15.06
CA ASP A 482 -0.39 18.09 16.46
C ASP A 482 0.68 18.80 17.30
N TRP A 483 1.97 18.52 17.07
CA TRP A 483 3.09 19.15 17.75
C TRP A 483 3.19 20.66 17.48
N ILE A 484 3.11 21.08 16.21
CA ILE A 484 3.12 22.51 15.83
C ILE A 484 1.96 23.26 16.49
N ILE A 485 0.75 22.68 16.49
CA ILE A 485 -0.44 23.28 17.08
C ILE A 485 -0.27 23.39 18.60
N GLN A 486 0.23 22.34 19.27
CA GLN A 486 0.48 22.34 20.72
C GLN A 486 1.53 23.36 21.13
N LYS A 487 2.56 23.60 20.30
CA LYS A 487 3.60 24.60 20.54
C LYS A 487 3.19 26.03 20.14
N ASN A 488 2.01 26.20 19.53
CA ASN A 488 1.47 27.48 19.09
C ASN A 488 2.40 28.25 18.13
N TRP A 489 3.02 27.55 17.16
CA TRP A 489 3.98 28.15 16.23
C TRP A 489 3.40 28.62 14.89
N GLY A 490 2.17 28.20 14.54
CA GLY A 490 1.52 28.56 13.28
C GLY A 490 0.00 28.53 13.42
N GLU A 491 -0.71 29.14 12.46
CA GLU A 491 -2.16 29.13 12.44
C GLU A 491 -2.70 27.70 12.28
N LYS A 492 -3.56 27.27 13.21
CA LYS A 492 -4.10 25.91 13.23
C LYS A 492 -4.73 25.51 11.88
N GLN A 493 -5.51 26.40 11.28
CA GLN A 493 -6.20 26.11 10.02
C GLN A 493 -5.22 25.87 8.88
N LEU A 494 -4.18 26.70 8.75
CA LEU A 494 -3.13 26.51 7.75
C LEU A 494 -2.45 25.15 7.93
N VAL A 495 -2.07 24.81 9.16
CA VAL A 495 -1.41 23.52 9.49
C VAL A 495 -2.31 22.34 9.14
N GLU A 496 -3.60 22.40 9.50
CA GLU A 496 -4.57 21.34 9.20
C GLU A 496 -4.87 21.20 7.70
N ASP A 497 -5.00 22.31 6.98
CA ASP A 497 -5.38 22.34 5.56
C ASP A 497 -4.22 21.98 4.62
N THR A 498 -2.96 22.15 5.05
CA THR A 498 -1.76 21.85 4.26
C THR A 498 -1.10 20.50 4.57
N GLY A 499 -1.29 19.94 5.76
CA GLY A 499 -0.72 18.62 6.06
C GLY A 499 -1.51 17.49 5.40
N MET A 500 -1.01 17.04 4.25
CA MET A 500 -1.59 16.07 3.32
C MET A 500 -1.64 14.64 3.87
N GLU A 501 -2.45 14.43 4.91
CA GLU A 501 -2.76 13.10 5.46
C GLU A 501 -4.23 13.02 5.93
N SER A 502 -4.79 11.81 5.92
CA SER A 502 -6.10 11.51 6.50
C SER A 502 -6.04 10.16 7.22
N LYS A 503 -6.83 10.01 8.29
CA LYS A 503 -6.77 8.86 9.22
C LYS A 503 -5.38 8.60 9.82
N GLY A 504 -4.43 9.54 9.71
CA GLY A 504 -3.04 9.36 10.15
C GLY A 504 -2.12 8.72 9.11
N LEU A 505 -2.56 8.60 7.85
CA LEU A 505 -1.76 8.11 6.73
C LEU A 505 -1.65 9.20 5.66
N GLU A 506 -0.44 9.43 5.16
CA GLU A 506 -0.11 10.43 4.14
C GLU A 506 -0.79 10.14 2.79
N PHE A 507 -1.03 11.16 1.98
CA PHE A 507 -1.57 10.97 0.63
C PHE A 507 -0.54 10.28 -0.28
N SER A 508 -1.00 9.50 -1.26
CA SER A 508 -0.15 9.08 -2.38
C SER A 508 -0.12 10.14 -3.48
N GLU A 509 0.77 9.99 -4.45
CA GLU A 509 1.31 11.12 -5.22
C GLU A 509 0.43 11.50 -6.42
N TYR A 510 -0.80 11.97 -6.16
CA TYR A 510 -1.72 12.51 -7.17
C TYR A 510 -2.43 13.76 -6.64
N VAL A 511 -2.36 14.88 -7.36
CA VAL A 511 -3.11 16.10 -7.01
C VAL A 511 -4.60 15.91 -7.28
N THR A 512 -5.44 16.11 -6.26
CA THR A 512 -6.88 15.81 -6.33
C THR A 512 -7.79 17.02 -6.41
N LYS A 513 -7.25 18.25 -6.37
CA LYS A 513 -8.02 19.51 -6.30
C LYS A 513 -9.17 19.58 -7.33
N GLU A 514 -8.92 19.08 -8.54
CA GLU A 514 -9.90 19.11 -9.64
C GLU A 514 -10.67 17.80 -9.86
N SER A 515 -10.30 16.71 -9.17
CA SER A 515 -10.96 15.42 -9.29
C SER A 515 -11.78 15.11 -8.05
N LEU A 516 -13.08 15.35 -8.13
CA LEU A 516 -14.02 14.95 -7.06
C LEU A 516 -14.01 13.43 -6.85
N ALA A 517 -13.79 12.64 -7.92
CA ALA A 517 -13.65 11.19 -7.81
C ALA A 517 -12.41 10.80 -6.99
N MET A 518 -11.25 11.37 -7.28
CA MET A 518 -10.01 11.06 -6.54
C MET A 518 -10.02 11.61 -5.11
N GLN A 519 -10.68 12.74 -4.85
CA GLN A 519 -10.95 13.22 -3.48
C GLN A 519 -11.68 12.15 -2.66
N GLY A 520 -12.77 11.61 -3.21
CA GLY A 520 -13.48 10.48 -2.59
C GLY A 520 -12.63 9.21 -2.54
N GLY A 521 -11.82 8.98 -3.56
CA GLY A 521 -10.91 7.84 -3.70
C GLY A 521 -9.78 7.84 -2.67
N TYR A 522 -9.52 8.96 -2.01
CA TYR A 522 -8.66 9.03 -0.84
C TYR A 522 -9.43 9.06 0.46
N GLY A 523 -10.39 9.96 0.63
CA GLY A 523 -11.05 10.13 1.93
C GLY A 523 -11.95 8.96 2.33
N LEU A 524 -12.61 8.28 1.39
CA LEU A 524 -13.58 7.20 1.66
C LEU A 524 -12.96 5.79 1.71
N THR A 525 -11.63 5.70 1.59
CA THR A 525 -10.88 4.43 1.73
C THR A 525 -10.82 3.98 3.18
N LEU A 526 -10.71 2.67 3.40
CA LEU A 526 -10.87 2.12 4.74
C LEU A 526 -9.65 2.31 5.62
N LYS A 527 -8.45 2.38 5.04
CA LYS A 527 -7.16 2.41 5.75
C LYS A 527 -6.45 3.76 5.75
N GLY A 528 -7.00 4.76 5.07
CA GLY A 528 -6.35 6.05 4.82
C GLY A 528 -5.98 6.24 3.35
N PRO A 529 -5.58 7.46 2.95
CA PRO A 529 -5.50 7.88 1.56
C PRO A 529 -4.44 7.08 0.79
N GLN A 530 -4.88 6.05 0.08
CA GLN A 530 -4.08 5.22 -0.81
C GLN A 530 -4.82 5.05 -2.14
N HIS A 531 -4.13 5.29 -3.25
CA HIS A 531 -4.73 5.17 -4.58
C HIS A 531 -5.06 3.72 -4.96
N ASP A 532 -4.48 2.73 -4.28
CA ASP A 532 -4.58 1.32 -4.65
C ASP A 532 -6.01 0.76 -4.57
N GLU A 533 -6.85 1.29 -3.68
CA GLU A 533 -8.27 0.95 -3.53
C GLU A 533 -9.12 1.65 -4.59
N ALA A 534 -8.78 2.87 -4.98
CA ALA A 534 -9.62 3.71 -5.86
C ALA A 534 -8.77 4.66 -6.73
N TRP A 535 -8.00 4.11 -7.67
CA TRP A 535 -7.23 4.91 -8.62
C TRP A 535 -8.13 5.44 -9.73
N LEU A 536 -8.80 6.56 -9.47
CA LEU A 536 -9.81 7.14 -10.37
C LEU A 536 -9.29 8.39 -11.12
N ILE A 537 -8.09 8.87 -10.79
CA ILE A 537 -7.58 10.13 -11.31
C ILE A 537 -7.44 10.12 -12.83
N PHE A 538 -6.97 9.01 -13.41
CA PHE A 538 -6.79 8.86 -14.85
C PHE A 538 -8.15 8.86 -15.56
N MET A 539 -9.12 8.15 -15.01
CA MET A 539 -10.48 8.10 -15.56
C MET A 539 -11.18 9.46 -15.50
N ASP A 540 -11.03 10.21 -14.41
CA ASP A 540 -11.71 11.49 -14.22
C ASP A 540 -11.02 12.62 -15.01
N MET A 541 -9.70 12.76 -14.89
CA MET A 541 -8.97 13.93 -15.35
C MET A 541 -8.26 13.76 -16.69
N VAL A 542 -7.83 12.54 -17.02
CA VAL A 542 -7.07 12.28 -18.26
C VAL A 542 -8.00 11.86 -19.38
N ASN A 543 -8.84 10.85 -19.12
CA ASN A 543 -9.74 10.29 -20.13
C ASN A 543 -11.16 10.89 -20.10
N ASN A 544 -11.53 11.63 -19.04
CA ASN A 544 -12.87 12.16 -18.81
C ASN A 544 -13.99 11.10 -18.98
N ALA A 545 -13.73 9.87 -18.52
CA ALA A 545 -14.60 8.71 -18.68
C ALA A 545 -15.77 8.68 -17.66
N ILE A 546 -15.73 9.52 -16.63
CA ILE A 546 -16.77 9.63 -15.59
C ILE A 546 -17.21 11.08 -15.37
N PRO A 547 -17.73 11.79 -16.39
CA PRO A 547 -17.90 13.24 -16.36
C PRO A 547 -18.96 13.73 -15.35
N THR A 548 -19.97 12.92 -15.06
CA THR A 548 -21.10 13.32 -14.20
C THR A 548 -20.88 12.98 -12.72
N PHE A 549 -21.55 13.71 -11.83
CA PHE A 549 -21.52 13.44 -10.39
C PHE A 549 -21.99 12.00 -10.07
N GLN A 550 -23.03 11.52 -10.75
CA GLN A 550 -23.58 10.19 -10.56
C GLN A 550 -22.58 9.10 -10.96
N MET A 551 -21.87 9.27 -12.08
CA MET A 551 -20.81 8.35 -12.51
C MET A 551 -19.63 8.35 -11.54
N LYS A 552 -19.25 9.50 -10.98
CA LYS A 552 -18.20 9.62 -9.96
C LYS A 552 -18.57 8.89 -8.67
N ALA A 553 -19.81 9.07 -8.20
CA ALA A 553 -20.32 8.38 -7.03
C ALA A 553 -20.42 6.86 -7.26
N GLU A 554 -20.79 6.42 -8.47
CA GLU A 554 -20.80 4.99 -8.81
C GLU A 554 -19.40 4.40 -8.94
N ALA A 555 -18.44 5.14 -9.50
CA ALA A 555 -17.05 4.72 -9.56
C ALA A 555 -16.48 4.48 -8.15
N LEU A 556 -16.82 5.32 -7.18
CA LEU A 556 -16.44 5.17 -5.77
C LEU A 556 -17.17 4.07 -5.01
N HIS A 557 -18.19 3.48 -5.63
CA HIS A 557 -18.82 2.25 -5.16
C HIS A 557 -18.15 1.02 -5.82
N TYR A 558 -18.09 0.96 -7.15
CA TYR A 558 -17.61 -0.19 -7.91
C TYR A 558 -16.09 -0.44 -7.78
N TYR A 559 -15.25 0.56 -8.04
CA TYR A 559 -13.79 0.33 -8.16
C TYR A 559 -13.13 -0.10 -6.84
N PRO A 560 -13.51 0.42 -5.65
CA PRO A 560 -13.05 -0.13 -4.39
C PRO A 560 -13.34 -1.62 -4.22
N MET A 561 -14.51 -2.09 -4.67
CA MET A 561 -14.83 -3.53 -4.64
C MET A 561 -13.96 -4.29 -5.64
N TRP A 562 -13.94 -3.85 -6.90
CA TRP A 562 -13.19 -4.53 -7.95
C TRP A 562 -11.68 -4.62 -7.63
N ARG A 563 -11.07 -3.52 -7.17
CA ARG A 563 -9.65 -3.48 -6.81
C ARG A 563 -9.36 -4.30 -5.55
N THR A 564 -10.31 -4.42 -4.62
CA THR A 564 -10.20 -5.32 -3.46
C THR A 564 -10.15 -6.79 -3.87
N TRP A 565 -10.86 -7.19 -4.94
CA TRP A 565 -10.91 -8.59 -5.41
C TRP A 565 -9.52 -9.16 -5.71
N PHE A 566 -8.63 -8.37 -6.31
CA PHE A 566 -7.24 -8.76 -6.55
C PHE A 566 -6.51 -9.08 -5.24
N GLY A 567 -6.79 -8.31 -4.19
CA GLY A 567 -6.27 -8.52 -2.84
C GLY A 567 -6.78 -9.82 -2.20
N LEU A 568 -8.01 -10.23 -2.50
CA LEU A 568 -8.56 -11.51 -2.03
C LEU A 568 -7.94 -12.70 -2.75
N ASN A 569 -7.58 -12.53 -4.02
CA ASN A 569 -7.13 -13.62 -4.89
C ASN A 569 -5.61 -13.75 -5.00
N GLY A 570 -4.84 -12.82 -4.43
CA GLY A 570 -3.37 -12.84 -4.50
C GLY A 570 -2.84 -12.41 -5.87
N LEU A 571 -3.50 -11.42 -6.48
CA LEU A 571 -3.20 -10.91 -7.81
C LEU A 571 -2.70 -9.46 -7.81
N CYS A 572 -1.91 -9.16 -8.83
CA CYS A 572 -1.52 -7.81 -9.22
C CYS A 572 -2.67 -7.14 -9.99
N LYS A 573 -2.87 -5.84 -9.78
CA LYS A 573 -3.91 -5.06 -10.46
C LYS A 573 -3.47 -4.60 -11.86
N LEU A 574 -2.18 -4.40 -12.08
CA LEU A 574 -1.63 -3.82 -13.32
C LEU A 574 -2.03 -4.57 -14.62
N PRO A 575 -2.02 -5.92 -14.66
CA PRO A 575 -2.43 -6.64 -15.87
C PRO A 575 -3.91 -6.45 -16.27
N TRP A 576 -4.76 -5.88 -15.41
CA TRP A 576 -6.16 -5.63 -15.74
C TRP A 576 -6.36 -4.41 -16.63
N ASN A 577 -5.72 -3.28 -16.32
CA ASN A 577 -6.08 -2.00 -16.95
C ASN A 577 -4.89 -1.20 -17.48
N ASP A 578 -3.65 -1.59 -17.19
CA ASP A 578 -2.50 -0.85 -17.74
C ASP A 578 -2.18 -1.28 -19.17
N ILE A 579 -2.47 -2.55 -19.49
CA ILE A 579 -2.53 -3.00 -20.87
C ILE A 579 -3.96 -3.47 -21.14
N GLU A 580 -4.64 -2.79 -22.06
CA GLU A 580 -6.03 -3.09 -22.43
C GLU A 580 -6.10 -3.69 -23.85
N PRO A 581 -7.15 -4.49 -24.14
CA PRO A 581 -7.40 -4.97 -25.50
C PRO A 581 -7.50 -3.80 -26.50
N ALA A 582 -6.99 -3.98 -27.71
CA ALA A 582 -6.95 -2.91 -28.72
C ALA A 582 -8.35 -2.36 -29.09
N ASN A 583 -9.39 -3.18 -28.95
CA ASN A 583 -10.79 -2.82 -29.21
C ASN A 583 -11.56 -2.43 -27.93
N ASN A 584 -10.90 -2.21 -26.78
CA ASN A 584 -11.58 -1.92 -25.51
C ASN A 584 -12.48 -0.67 -25.59
N ALA A 585 -12.05 0.34 -26.34
CA ALA A 585 -12.80 1.58 -26.55
C ALA A 585 -14.17 1.38 -27.24
N GLU A 586 -14.37 0.26 -27.93
CA GLU A 586 -15.62 -0.09 -28.63
C GLU A 586 -16.61 -0.84 -27.72
N THR A 587 -16.20 -1.19 -26.49
CA THR A 587 -17.05 -1.93 -25.55
C THR A 587 -18.06 -1.03 -24.85
N ALA A 588 -19.10 -1.64 -24.24
CA ALA A 588 -20.16 -0.90 -23.56
C ALA A 588 -19.68 -0.14 -22.31
N GLU A 589 -18.66 -0.65 -21.61
CA GLU A 589 -18.09 -0.02 -20.41
C GLU A 589 -16.54 -0.05 -20.47
N PRO A 590 -15.89 0.72 -21.37
CA PRO A 590 -14.45 0.62 -21.61
C PRO A 590 -13.62 0.83 -20.34
N SER A 591 -14.07 1.72 -19.46
CA SER A 591 -13.39 1.98 -18.18
C SER A 591 -13.25 0.78 -17.24
N LYS A 592 -14.08 -0.26 -17.43
CA LYS A 592 -14.02 -1.51 -16.63
C LYS A 592 -13.19 -2.60 -17.30
N VAL A 593 -12.79 -2.43 -18.56
CA VAL A 593 -12.10 -3.44 -19.39
C VAL A 593 -12.86 -4.78 -19.39
N PRO A 594 -14.07 -4.85 -19.98
CA PRO A 594 -15.01 -5.96 -19.77
C PRO A 594 -14.46 -7.35 -20.17
N GLU A 595 -13.58 -7.40 -21.17
CA GLU A 595 -12.90 -8.63 -21.57
C GLU A 595 -11.97 -9.15 -20.47
N HIS A 596 -11.23 -8.27 -19.80
CA HIS A 596 -10.33 -8.67 -18.72
C HIS A 596 -11.10 -9.13 -17.51
N VAL A 597 -12.21 -8.47 -17.16
CA VAL A 597 -13.11 -8.96 -16.11
C VAL A 597 -13.60 -10.39 -16.44
N GLN A 598 -13.93 -10.67 -17.71
CA GLN A 598 -14.29 -12.02 -18.14
C GLN A 598 -13.11 -13.01 -18.06
N ASN A 599 -11.90 -12.61 -18.45
CA ASN A 599 -10.70 -13.43 -18.31
C ASN A 599 -10.46 -13.81 -16.83
N TYR A 600 -10.72 -12.90 -15.88
CA TYR A 600 -10.60 -13.19 -14.44
C TYR A 600 -11.69 -14.14 -13.91
N VAL A 601 -12.91 -14.08 -14.44
CA VAL A 601 -13.95 -15.08 -14.17
C VAL A 601 -13.49 -16.47 -14.62
N GLU A 602 -13.01 -16.58 -15.85
CA GLU A 602 -12.51 -17.85 -16.39
C GLU A 602 -11.30 -18.36 -15.61
N TYR A 603 -10.39 -17.46 -15.22
CA TYR A 603 -9.24 -17.81 -14.40
C TYR A 603 -9.64 -18.32 -13.01
N GLN A 604 -10.52 -17.62 -12.29
CA GLN A 604 -10.96 -18.08 -10.96
C GLN A 604 -11.67 -19.43 -11.08
N ASN A 605 -12.56 -19.61 -12.07
CA ASN A 605 -13.25 -20.87 -12.31
C ASN A 605 -12.29 -22.01 -12.68
N ALA A 606 -11.30 -21.75 -13.52
CA ALA A 606 -10.29 -22.74 -13.89
C ALA A 606 -9.43 -23.16 -12.70
N MET A 607 -9.15 -22.25 -11.75
CA MET A 607 -8.42 -22.61 -10.54
C MET A 607 -9.31 -23.35 -9.53
N THR A 608 -10.45 -22.76 -9.16
CA THR A 608 -11.22 -23.18 -7.98
C THR A 608 -12.37 -24.14 -8.29
N GLY A 609 -12.88 -24.12 -9.52
CA GLY A 609 -14.09 -24.84 -9.92
C GLY A 609 -15.39 -24.28 -9.32
N TRP A 610 -15.41 -23.00 -8.92
CA TRP A 610 -16.55 -22.40 -8.20
C TRP A 610 -17.72 -21.94 -9.08
N ASN A 611 -17.56 -21.88 -10.40
CA ASN A 611 -18.56 -21.37 -11.36
C ASN A 611 -19.08 -19.95 -11.03
N VAL A 612 -18.17 -19.06 -10.65
CA VAL A 612 -18.47 -17.65 -10.33
C VAL A 612 -18.85 -16.84 -11.57
N THR A 613 -19.67 -15.81 -11.38
CA THR A 613 -19.97 -14.75 -12.37
C THR A 613 -19.17 -13.48 -12.10
N LYS A 614 -19.35 -12.44 -12.94
CA LYS A 614 -18.75 -11.11 -12.72
C LYS A 614 -19.26 -10.47 -11.42
N GLU A 615 -20.55 -10.63 -11.13
CA GLU A 615 -21.22 -10.14 -9.94
C GLU A 615 -20.69 -10.83 -8.68
N ASP A 616 -20.40 -12.14 -8.76
CA ASP A 616 -19.79 -12.88 -7.66
C ASP A 616 -18.40 -12.34 -7.29
N LEU A 617 -17.60 -11.89 -8.26
CA LEU A 617 -16.29 -11.28 -7.98
C LEU A 617 -16.44 -10.01 -7.13
N ILE A 618 -17.43 -9.18 -7.44
CA ILE A 618 -17.76 -7.97 -6.69
C ILE A 618 -18.30 -8.34 -5.31
N LEU A 619 -19.20 -9.33 -5.21
CA LEU A 619 -19.78 -9.78 -3.94
C LEU A 619 -18.72 -10.32 -2.96
N GLN A 620 -17.73 -11.07 -3.44
CA GLN A 620 -16.60 -11.54 -2.63
C GLN A 620 -15.87 -10.36 -1.96
N SER A 621 -15.67 -9.29 -2.71
CA SER A 621 -14.98 -8.08 -2.24
C SER A 621 -15.86 -7.23 -1.33
N GLU A 622 -17.13 -7.09 -1.66
CA GLU A 622 -18.09 -6.33 -0.87
C GLU A 622 -18.26 -6.88 0.54
N ARG A 623 -18.26 -8.21 0.68
CA ARG A 623 -18.19 -8.88 1.99
C ARG A 623 -17.01 -8.39 2.82
N CYS A 624 -15.81 -8.45 2.26
CA CYS A 624 -14.58 -8.11 2.97
C CYS A 624 -14.46 -6.61 3.25
N TYR A 625 -14.88 -5.76 2.32
CA TYR A 625 -14.83 -4.31 2.46
C TYR A 625 -15.77 -3.82 3.58
N ASN A 626 -17.00 -4.32 3.62
CA ASN A 626 -17.94 -4.01 4.69
C ASN A 626 -17.50 -4.61 6.04
N TRP A 627 -16.89 -5.80 6.03
CA TRP A 627 -16.34 -6.41 7.24
C TRP A 627 -15.22 -5.54 7.85
N GLN A 628 -14.27 -5.06 7.05
CA GLN A 628 -13.22 -4.18 7.56
C GLN A 628 -13.77 -2.83 8.02
N ARG A 629 -14.77 -2.25 7.32
CA ARG A 629 -15.42 -1.02 7.81
C ARG A 629 -16.08 -1.27 9.17
N ALA A 630 -16.78 -2.39 9.36
CA ALA A 630 -17.37 -2.76 10.64
C ALA A 630 -16.32 -2.93 11.75
N MET A 631 -15.16 -3.53 11.43
CA MET A 631 -14.05 -3.63 12.37
C MET A 631 -13.47 -2.25 12.74
N ASN A 632 -13.34 -1.33 11.78
CA ASN A 632 -12.91 0.04 12.08
C ASN A 632 -13.90 0.74 13.03
N VAL A 633 -15.21 0.57 12.80
CA VAL A 633 -16.27 1.05 13.71
C VAL A 633 -16.13 0.45 15.10
N TRP A 634 -15.85 -0.85 15.18
CA TRP A 634 -15.63 -1.54 16.44
C TRP A 634 -14.46 -0.96 17.25
N MET A 635 -13.42 -0.53 16.55
CA MET A 635 -12.23 0.11 17.13
C MET A 635 -12.43 1.61 17.43
N GLY A 636 -13.65 2.15 17.26
CA GLY A 636 -13.98 3.55 17.52
C GLY A 636 -13.60 4.52 16.40
N ARG A 637 -13.37 4.01 15.19
CA ARG A 637 -13.02 4.75 13.97
C ARG A 637 -14.04 4.48 12.87
N GLY A 638 -13.77 4.86 11.63
CA GLY A 638 -14.65 4.53 10.50
C GLY A 638 -16.03 5.21 10.58
N GLN A 639 -16.09 6.42 11.15
CA GLN A 639 -17.24 7.30 11.01
C GLN A 639 -16.94 8.39 9.97
N ARG A 640 -17.95 9.15 9.56
CA ARG A 640 -17.80 10.26 8.61
C ARG A 640 -16.67 11.23 8.94
N LYS A 641 -16.47 11.55 10.23
CA LYS A 641 -15.37 12.41 10.69
C LYS A 641 -13.97 11.88 10.34
N ASP A 642 -13.81 10.56 10.25
CA ASP A 642 -12.54 9.92 9.90
C ASP A 642 -12.34 9.90 8.37
N ASP A 643 -13.40 10.13 7.59
CA ASP A 643 -13.36 10.21 6.13
C ASP A 643 -13.08 11.63 5.61
N TRP A 644 -12.81 12.58 6.51
CA TRP A 644 -12.43 13.94 6.15
C TRP A 644 -11.00 14.02 5.61
N ILE A 645 -10.78 14.92 4.65
CA ILE A 645 -9.48 15.17 4.01
C ILE A 645 -9.05 16.64 4.19
N PRO A 646 -7.73 16.93 4.20
CA PRO A 646 -7.24 18.31 4.28
C PRO A 646 -7.75 19.13 3.10
N PHE A 647 -8.01 20.42 3.31
CA PHE A 647 -8.60 21.25 2.26
C PHE A 647 -7.72 21.36 1.01
N ARG A 648 -6.39 21.25 1.13
CA ARG A 648 -5.49 21.22 -0.03
C ARG A 648 -5.81 20.09 -1.02
N ALA A 649 -6.41 19.00 -0.57
CA ALA A 649 -6.89 17.94 -1.47
C ALA A 649 -8.13 18.36 -2.29
N MET A 650 -8.87 19.38 -1.84
CA MET A 650 -10.11 19.87 -2.45
C MET A 650 -9.93 21.17 -3.24
N GLY A 651 -8.95 22.01 -2.88
CA GLY A 651 -8.76 23.34 -3.48
C GLY A 651 -7.47 24.05 -3.06
N PRO A 652 -7.25 25.30 -3.50
CA PRO A 652 -6.08 26.10 -3.13
C PRO A 652 -6.21 26.62 -1.69
N VAL A 653 -5.18 26.41 -0.84
CA VAL A 653 -5.19 26.89 0.56
C VAL A 653 -4.70 28.33 0.65
N THR A 654 -3.68 28.67 -0.14
CA THR A 654 -2.98 29.97 -0.06
C THR A 654 -3.23 30.85 -1.30
N GLU A 655 -2.92 32.14 -1.17
CA GLU A 655 -2.98 33.07 -2.30
C GLU A 655 -2.01 32.66 -3.42
N MET A 656 -0.84 32.14 -3.08
CA MET A 656 0.13 31.62 -4.03
C MET A 656 -0.46 30.48 -4.88
N GLU A 657 -1.10 29.51 -4.24
CA GLU A 657 -1.77 28.41 -4.95
C GLU A 657 -2.91 28.93 -5.84
N TYR A 658 -3.72 29.87 -5.34
CA TYR A 658 -4.79 30.48 -6.12
C TYR A 658 -4.25 31.17 -7.36
N LEU A 659 -3.25 32.03 -7.19
CA LEU A 659 -2.67 32.81 -8.28
C LEU A 659 -1.98 31.92 -9.32
N SER A 660 -1.40 30.79 -8.92
CA SER A 660 -0.79 29.83 -9.84
C SER A 660 -1.75 29.28 -10.90
N ARG A 661 -3.07 29.31 -10.62
CA ARG A 661 -4.12 28.88 -11.56
C ARG A 661 -5.32 29.84 -11.55
N LYS A 662 -5.05 31.14 -11.46
CA LYS A 662 -6.07 32.19 -11.31
C LYS A 662 -7.21 32.05 -12.31
N GLU A 663 -6.89 31.91 -13.59
CA GLU A 663 -7.89 31.80 -14.66
C GLU A 663 -8.85 30.63 -14.40
N ARG A 664 -8.32 29.45 -14.09
CA ARG A 664 -9.12 28.26 -13.77
C ARG A 664 -10.06 28.50 -12.59
N TYR A 665 -9.58 29.12 -11.52
CA TYR A 665 -10.39 29.37 -10.34
C TYR A 665 -11.44 30.46 -10.56
N ASP A 666 -11.10 31.54 -11.26
CA ASP A 666 -12.06 32.57 -11.66
C ASP A 666 -13.17 31.97 -12.55
N THR A 667 -12.83 31.13 -13.53
CA THR A 667 -13.82 30.42 -14.37
C THR A 667 -14.80 29.59 -13.54
N GLN A 668 -14.35 28.93 -12.47
CA GLN A 668 -15.26 28.18 -11.60
C GLN A 668 -16.21 29.07 -10.81
N LEU A 669 -15.76 30.24 -10.35
CA LEU A 669 -16.63 31.22 -9.70
C LEU A 669 -17.72 31.71 -10.66
N LEU A 670 -17.36 31.95 -11.92
CA LEU A 670 -18.27 32.40 -12.96
C LEU A 670 -19.26 31.31 -13.39
N GLU A 671 -18.77 30.13 -13.76
CA GLU A 671 -19.59 29.10 -14.40
C GLU A 671 -20.32 28.20 -13.39
N LYS A 672 -19.62 27.71 -12.36
CA LYS A 672 -20.18 26.75 -11.41
C LYS A 672 -20.97 27.43 -10.30
N LEU A 673 -20.50 28.59 -9.86
CA LEU A 673 -21.14 29.38 -8.80
C LEU A 673 -21.97 30.56 -9.33
N ARG A 674 -22.02 30.76 -10.65
CA ARG A 674 -22.85 31.76 -11.32
C ARG A 674 -22.64 33.19 -10.80
N LYS A 675 -21.41 33.53 -10.40
CA LYS A 675 -21.04 34.91 -10.03
C LYS A 675 -20.91 35.76 -11.29
N SER A 676 -21.21 37.07 -11.19
CA SER A 676 -21.01 37.95 -12.34
C SER A 676 -19.53 38.28 -12.53
N PRO A 677 -19.05 38.53 -13.77
CA PRO A 677 -17.68 38.94 -14.02
C PRO A 677 -17.24 40.14 -13.18
N LYS A 678 -18.11 41.15 -13.07
CA LYS A 678 -17.86 42.35 -12.27
C LYS A 678 -17.69 42.06 -10.78
N ASP A 679 -18.40 41.07 -10.24
CA ASP A 679 -18.26 40.69 -8.83
C ASP A 679 -16.94 39.97 -8.61
N VAL A 680 -16.59 39.04 -9.49
CA VAL A 680 -15.32 38.29 -9.40
C VAL A 680 -14.12 39.22 -9.54
N GLU A 681 -14.16 40.23 -10.41
CA GLU A 681 -13.08 41.22 -10.54
C GLU A 681 -12.89 42.08 -9.29
N LYS A 682 -13.98 42.39 -8.57
CA LYS A 682 -13.94 43.23 -7.35
C LYS A 682 -13.51 42.47 -6.09
N MET A 683 -13.69 41.14 -6.08
CA MET A 683 -13.32 40.31 -4.94
C MET A 683 -11.79 40.24 -4.76
N THR A 684 -11.35 40.40 -3.53
CA THR A 684 -9.98 40.06 -3.11
C THR A 684 -9.72 38.55 -3.27
N VAL A 685 -8.45 38.15 -3.37
CA VAL A 685 -8.08 36.73 -3.45
C VAL A 685 -8.59 35.96 -2.24
N ARG A 686 -8.54 36.57 -1.05
CA ARG A 686 -9.04 35.97 0.20
C ARG A 686 -10.55 35.70 0.19
N GLU A 687 -11.35 36.61 -0.35
CA GLU A 687 -12.79 36.39 -0.53
C GLU A 687 -13.06 35.23 -1.50
N LYS A 688 -12.33 35.17 -2.61
CA LYS A 688 -12.43 34.09 -3.59
C LYS A 688 -12.05 32.73 -3.00
N LEU A 689 -10.96 32.68 -2.23
CA LEU A 689 -10.52 31.50 -1.48
C LEU A 689 -11.61 31.01 -0.53
N THR A 690 -12.21 31.92 0.25
CA THR A 690 -13.29 31.59 1.19
C THR A 690 -14.51 31.00 0.47
N ILE A 691 -14.91 31.58 -0.67
CA ILE A 691 -16.04 31.07 -1.48
C ILE A 691 -15.74 29.67 -2.02
N LEU A 692 -14.52 29.45 -2.56
CA LEU A 692 -14.11 28.14 -3.05
C LEU A 692 -14.03 27.11 -1.92
N TYR A 693 -13.58 27.53 -0.74
CA TYR A 693 -13.50 26.67 0.45
C TYR A 693 -14.85 26.03 0.78
N GLU A 694 -15.88 26.86 0.96
CA GLU A 694 -17.23 26.39 1.27
C GLU A 694 -17.82 25.56 0.13
N PHE A 695 -17.67 26.01 -1.13
CA PHE A 695 -18.20 25.29 -2.28
C PHE A 695 -17.62 23.88 -2.40
N ARG A 696 -16.29 23.74 -2.35
CA ARG A 696 -15.60 22.46 -2.56
C ARG A 696 -15.85 21.48 -1.42
N ARG A 697 -15.89 21.95 -0.17
CA ARG A 697 -16.31 21.14 0.98
C ARG A 697 -17.75 20.65 0.85
N GLY A 698 -18.65 21.51 0.34
CA GLY A 698 -20.03 21.15 0.03
C GLY A 698 -20.13 20.03 -1.00
N GLN A 699 -19.36 20.10 -2.08
CA GLN A 699 -19.30 19.06 -3.11
C GLN A 699 -18.80 17.71 -2.55
N TYR A 700 -17.75 17.74 -1.73
CA TYR A 700 -17.21 16.54 -1.09
C TYR A 700 -18.23 15.88 -0.16
N ASN A 701 -18.95 16.66 0.64
CA ASN A 701 -19.99 16.14 1.53
C ASN A 701 -21.13 15.47 0.77
N LYS A 702 -21.62 16.09 -0.32
CA LYS A 702 -22.63 15.49 -1.19
C LYS A 702 -22.15 14.17 -1.80
N LEU A 703 -20.88 14.11 -2.21
CA LEU A 703 -20.27 12.89 -2.73
C LEU A 703 -20.25 11.78 -1.68
N ALA A 704 -19.80 12.09 -0.46
CA ALA A 704 -19.78 11.13 0.65
C ALA A 704 -21.20 10.59 0.94
N ASP A 705 -22.21 11.45 0.98
CA ASP A 705 -23.61 11.04 1.16
C ASP A 705 -24.05 10.05 0.07
N ALA A 706 -23.77 10.38 -1.19
CA ALA A 706 -24.11 9.55 -2.33
C ALA A 706 -23.41 8.18 -2.30
N VAL A 707 -22.16 8.11 -1.83
CA VAL A 707 -21.40 6.86 -1.73
C VAL A 707 -21.84 6.02 -0.52
N TYR A 708 -22.07 6.63 0.64
CA TYR A 708 -22.57 5.90 1.82
C TYR A 708 -23.92 5.27 1.56
N TYR A 709 -24.81 5.99 0.88
CA TYR A 709 -26.09 5.44 0.45
C TYR A 709 -25.90 4.20 -0.44
N ARG A 710 -25.03 4.26 -1.46
CA ARG A 710 -24.76 3.11 -2.35
C ARG A 710 -24.15 1.91 -1.65
N ARG A 711 -23.35 2.13 -0.60
CA ARG A 711 -22.73 1.06 0.18
C ARG A 711 -23.67 0.43 1.22
N GLY A 712 -24.89 0.96 1.38
CA GLY A 712 -25.83 0.52 2.41
C GLY A 712 -25.38 0.89 3.82
N TRP A 713 -24.71 2.04 3.96
CA TRP A 713 -24.25 2.59 5.22
C TRP A 713 -25.21 3.67 5.72
N THR A 714 -25.13 4.05 6.99
CA THR A 714 -25.85 5.23 7.52
C THR A 714 -25.21 6.54 7.02
N PRO A 715 -25.86 7.71 7.18
CA PRO A 715 -25.26 9.01 6.85
C PRO A 715 -23.94 9.31 7.57
N ASN A 716 -23.70 8.67 8.72
CA ASN A 716 -22.44 8.75 9.45
C ASN A 716 -21.41 7.68 9.03
N GLY A 717 -21.67 6.93 7.96
CA GLY A 717 -20.74 5.99 7.34
C GLY A 717 -20.61 4.64 8.06
N ILE A 718 -21.64 4.19 8.78
CA ILE A 718 -21.64 2.90 9.49
C ILE A 718 -22.36 1.83 8.65
N PRO A 719 -21.73 0.66 8.36
CA PRO A 719 -22.42 -0.47 7.74
C PRO A 719 -23.59 -0.95 8.59
N THR A 720 -24.72 -1.26 7.96
CA THR A 720 -25.94 -1.60 8.70
C THR A 720 -26.01 -3.11 8.98
N PRO A 721 -26.64 -3.53 10.09
CA PRO A 721 -26.88 -4.95 10.34
C PRO A 721 -27.67 -5.64 9.22
N GLN A 722 -28.56 -4.93 8.54
CA GLN A 722 -29.28 -5.43 7.37
C GLN A 722 -28.31 -5.71 6.20
N LYS A 723 -27.44 -4.75 5.87
CA LYS A 723 -26.42 -4.92 4.83
C LYS A 723 -25.50 -6.11 5.13
N MET A 724 -25.04 -6.23 6.37
CA MET A 724 -24.19 -7.35 6.78
C MET A 724 -24.90 -8.71 6.63
N ARG A 725 -26.19 -8.79 6.97
CA ARG A 725 -27.01 -10.00 6.76
C ARG A 725 -27.20 -10.33 5.27
N GLN A 726 -27.46 -9.32 4.43
CA GLN A 726 -27.55 -9.49 2.97
C GLN A 726 -26.25 -10.06 2.37
N LEU A 727 -25.10 -9.64 2.91
CA LEU A 727 -23.78 -10.14 2.52
C LEU A 727 -23.49 -11.56 3.04
N GLY A 728 -24.39 -12.14 3.84
CA GLY A 728 -24.28 -13.51 4.37
C GLY A 728 -23.60 -13.59 5.74
N PHE A 729 -23.44 -12.48 6.46
CA PHE A 729 -22.88 -12.47 7.81
C PHE A 729 -23.97 -12.59 8.88
N THR A 730 -23.75 -13.51 9.83
CA THR A 730 -24.65 -13.80 10.94
C THR A 730 -23.97 -13.68 12.31
N ASP A 731 -22.75 -13.13 12.35
CA ASP A 731 -21.99 -12.91 13.58
C ASP A 731 -22.77 -11.98 14.53
N LYS A 732 -23.29 -12.55 15.62
CA LYS A 732 -24.14 -11.82 16.58
C LYS A 732 -23.41 -10.67 17.26
N LYS A 733 -22.10 -10.83 17.52
CA LYS A 733 -21.27 -9.81 18.15
C LYS A 733 -21.14 -8.61 17.21
N MET A 734 -20.83 -8.85 15.94
CA MET A 734 -20.72 -7.79 14.94
C MET A 734 -22.05 -7.06 14.73
N LEU A 735 -23.12 -7.81 14.51
CA LEU A 735 -24.44 -7.23 14.23
C LEU A 735 -24.95 -6.40 15.41
N LYS A 736 -24.77 -6.88 16.64
CA LYS A 736 -25.15 -6.14 17.84
C LYS A 736 -24.34 -4.85 17.98
N MET A 737 -23.02 -4.92 17.83
CA MET A 737 -22.13 -3.77 17.96
C MET A 737 -22.44 -2.67 16.95
N LEU A 738 -22.74 -3.03 15.70
CA LEU A 738 -23.16 -2.06 14.69
C LEU A 738 -24.51 -1.42 15.06
N GLN A 739 -25.48 -2.19 15.54
CA GLN A 739 -26.78 -1.65 15.97
C GLN A 739 -26.61 -0.68 17.16
N ASP A 740 -25.91 -1.10 18.21
CA ASP A 740 -25.66 -0.26 19.39
C ASP A 740 -25.00 1.07 19.00
N LYS A 741 -24.07 1.03 18.02
CA LYS A 741 -23.40 2.23 17.52
C LYS A 741 -24.32 3.14 16.71
N ILE A 742 -25.18 2.57 15.86
CA ILE A 742 -26.19 3.34 15.12
C ILE A 742 -27.15 4.03 16.10
N ASP A 743 -27.66 3.32 17.09
CA ASP A 743 -28.56 3.86 18.12
C ASP A 743 -27.90 5.01 18.90
N ALA A 744 -26.63 4.85 19.26
CA ALA A 744 -25.84 5.90 19.91
C ALA A 744 -25.65 7.13 19.00
N ASP A 745 -25.38 6.92 17.71
CA ASP A 745 -25.22 8.01 16.75
C ASP A 745 -26.56 8.74 16.49
N GLU A 746 -27.69 8.02 16.47
CA GLU A 746 -29.01 8.63 16.41
C GLU A 746 -29.32 9.50 17.64
N LYS A 747 -29.04 8.99 18.84
CA LYS A 747 -29.24 9.74 20.09
C LYS A 747 -28.43 11.05 20.10
N ASN A 748 -27.27 11.05 19.45
CA ASN A 748 -26.39 12.22 19.33
C ASN A 748 -26.65 13.08 18.08
N GLY A 749 -27.67 12.76 17.26
CA GLY A 749 -28.00 13.53 16.06
C GLY A 749 -26.99 13.41 14.92
N LEU A 750 -26.18 12.34 14.89
CA LEU A 750 -25.08 12.16 13.92
C LEU A 750 -25.51 11.47 12.62
N ASN A 751 -26.70 10.84 12.57
CA ASN A 751 -27.22 10.20 11.36
C ASN A 751 -28.02 11.18 10.49
N LEU A 752 -27.39 12.30 10.13
CA LEU A 752 -27.89 13.30 9.19
C LEU A 752 -26.97 13.36 7.96
N TRP A 753 -27.54 13.64 6.80
CA TRP A 753 -26.75 13.88 5.60
C TRP A 753 -25.83 15.08 5.79
N GLY A 754 -24.57 14.95 5.38
CA GLY A 754 -23.57 16.00 5.60
C GLY A 754 -23.58 17.09 4.51
N GLY A 755 -24.20 16.82 3.37
CA GLY A 755 -24.35 17.76 2.27
C GLY A 755 -25.42 18.81 2.55
N THR A 756 -25.15 20.05 2.15
CA THR A 756 -26.16 21.10 2.06
C THR A 756 -26.78 21.05 0.67
N TYR A 757 -28.07 20.77 0.58
CA TYR A 757 -28.80 20.63 -0.69
C TYR A 757 -29.61 21.90 -0.97
N ALA A 758 -29.46 22.45 -2.17
CA ALA A 758 -30.31 23.55 -2.63
C ALA A 758 -31.77 23.08 -2.78
N LYS A 759 -32.72 24.01 -2.88
CA LYS A 759 -34.16 23.71 -2.98
C LYS A 759 -34.50 22.72 -4.12
N GLU A 760 -33.75 22.77 -5.21
CA GLU A 760 -33.93 21.92 -6.39
C GLU A 760 -33.21 20.56 -6.28
N GLU A 761 -32.30 20.41 -5.31
CA GLU A 761 -31.54 19.19 -5.07
C GLU A 761 -32.18 18.36 -3.96
N GLN A 762 -32.00 17.04 -4.01
CA GLN A 762 -32.47 16.13 -2.97
C GLN A 762 -31.30 15.33 -2.40
N PRO A 763 -31.28 15.05 -1.09
CA PRO A 763 -30.33 14.11 -0.53
C PRO A 763 -30.59 12.69 -1.08
N PRO A 764 -29.67 11.74 -0.87
CA PRO A 764 -29.84 10.37 -1.37
C PRO A 764 -31.14 9.69 -0.90
N SER A 765 -31.64 10.05 0.28
CA SER A 765 -32.96 9.65 0.76
C SER A 765 -33.55 10.68 1.73
N ASN A 766 -34.85 10.94 1.60
CA ASN A 766 -35.64 11.74 2.54
C ASN A 766 -36.30 10.88 3.64
N GLN A 767 -36.21 9.55 3.53
CA GLN A 767 -36.80 8.64 4.50
C GLN A 767 -35.92 8.59 5.75
N LYS A 768 -36.50 8.93 6.92
CA LYS A 768 -35.85 8.72 8.21
C LYS A 768 -35.53 7.24 8.37
N ARG A 769 -34.30 6.91 8.76
CA ARG A 769 -33.82 5.52 8.89
C ARG A 769 -33.99 4.70 7.59
N TYR A 770 -33.77 5.29 6.42
CA TYR A 770 -33.83 4.56 5.14
C TYR A 770 -33.03 3.25 5.14
N TRP A 771 -31.97 3.19 5.96
CA TRP A 771 -31.09 2.05 6.10
C TRP A 771 -31.73 0.81 6.75
N GLU A 772 -32.91 0.93 7.37
CA GLU A 772 -33.72 -0.21 7.85
C GLU A 772 -34.54 -0.86 6.72
N THR A 773 -34.68 -0.17 5.59
CA THR A 773 -35.42 -0.62 4.41
C THR A 773 -34.57 -0.62 3.14
N TRP A 774 -33.27 -0.38 3.28
CA TRP A 774 -32.33 -0.29 2.16
C TRP A 774 -32.18 -1.68 1.51
N LYS A 775 -32.29 -1.75 0.18
CA LYS A 775 -32.31 -3.00 -0.59
C LYS A 775 -31.04 -3.18 -1.39
#